data_AF-A0A2E2MP09-F1
#
_entry.id   AF-A0A2E2MP09-F1
#
_cell.length_a   1.000
_cell.length_b   1.000
_cell.length_c   1.000
_cell.angle_alpha   90.00
_cell.angle_beta   90.00
_cell.angle_gamma   90.00
#
_symmetry.space_group_name_H-M   'P 1'
#
loop_
_entity.id
_entity.type
_entity.pdbx_description
1 polymer ?
#
loop_
_entity_poly.entity_id
_entity_poly.type
_entity_poly.pdbx_seq_one_letter_code
_entity_poly.pdbx_strand_id
1 'polypeptide(L)'
;MTRISSSASNTVLISRFLQTQKTLLDLETQVGTEKRTQLYSGLASSSQRLLNIENAKATLERFNSNNVQAQLRLDIQTTAVEGVQGAIRDFRELLMEFSNGDATDPERVEQIQADAFRALKNIQNLLNTEADGRYVFGGGTIRTEPISFGLSSISDFQSVYDGARVTFPTTREAHLENFSISRSSVNLDPAHLTFEQTDAGTGKSRINTTASSGQFQNIAAGTTITVSGTVGGLNDGVYTVDSVDPNGLWIDVRTEQLTDEGTTLAPIFAEFTYPNPEDPRFTTAISAEVTFDRRTNTITAINADALDAIPEGSVVTISGTTDNNGSFTVASNDGTDLVIESQRFVSDGGANSTLETLGGANPLTFSIGTGPDGEDQLIANTATFGTLEAGQRIKINNTDTENDGKIFTVQSVADDGVNVTITLASDESLDATVPTVNTGVVSLNTQPFSFNAAERNFYFDAGAAGADEVVFTDGGAGQDTIALTGATFTDAKGNLLPAGTRITVSGGTGNDGTYTIDSISTDGTTATLVATDNLAGGTATETAAVLAGSGSITYADNDPDADTITLGGGYFRDLDGNNLPAGTRVTFAGTTGGLNDNTYTIASVSSDGQTATLIPTDAVDDTTPVQTAGTISVGGTVGTISATSYYKGDTSTQIHRVSEAQSFEFDITGIDPAFEKAIRGMFLILQGETGTEGGLDQNQNRISESLYLMDDALDRTNNQPPPFGAELDSNIEEMQIILGYRSVLINDMKKSNEEIISSFENSISAIEDIDPLQAITKLLDTQRTLEASYQTFARVRQLSLTNFI
;
A
#
# COMPACT_ATOMS: atom_id res chain seq x y z
N MET A 1 -18.71 93.55 72.24
CA MET A 1 -19.32 92.34 71.62
C MET A 1 -19.16 92.42 70.11
N THR A 2 -18.23 91.67 69.55
CA THR A 2 -18.09 91.41 68.10
C THR A 2 -17.50 90.00 67.96
N ARG A 3 -18.41 89.03 67.88
CA ARG A 3 -18.34 87.65 67.36
C ARG A 3 -16.99 86.89 67.38
N ILE A 4 -16.90 85.97 68.36
CA ILE A 4 -16.64 84.52 68.23
C ILE A 4 -16.01 84.12 66.89
N SER A 5 -14.79 83.57 66.95
CA SER A 5 -14.17 82.79 65.86
C SER A 5 -15.16 81.72 65.41
N SER A 6 -15.80 82.00 64.28
CA SER A 6 -17.00 81.33 63.79
C SER A 6 -16.77 79.84 63.54
N SER A 7 -17.87 79.08 63.45
CA SER A 7 -17.88 77.70 62.93
C SER A 7 -16.95 77.50 61.72
N ALA A 8 -16.79 78.51 60.86
CA ALA A 8 -15.88 78.46 59.71
C ALA A 8 -14.40 78.28 60.09
N SER A 9 -13.90 78.89 61.18
CA SER A 9 -12.52 78.71 61.64
C SER A 9 -12.28 77.32 62.21
N ASN A 10 -13.28 76.74 62.89
CA ASN A 10 -13.22 75.37 63.38
C ASN A 10 -13.31 74.35 62.22
N THR A 11 -14.20 74.59 61.25
CA THR A 11 -14.27 73.79 60.01
C THR A 11 -12.95 73.83 59.23
N VAL A 12 -12.27 74.99 59.17
CA VAL A 12 -10.94 75.11 58.53
C VAL A 12 -9.84 74.37 59.31
N LEU A 13 -9.88 74.36 60.65
CA LEU A 13 -8.94 73.59 61.46
C LEU A 13 -9.17 72.08 61.32
N ILE A 14 -10.43 71.64 61.33
CA ILE A 14 -10.80 70.24 61.08
C ILE A 14 -10.42 69.83 59.66
N SER A 15 -10.66 70.68 58.64
CA SER A 15 -10.28 70.36 57.27
C SER A 15 -8.76 70.26 57.10
N ARG A 16 -7.98 71.16 57.72
CA ARG A 16 -6.51 71.07 57.72
C ARG A 16 -6.01 69.83 58.47
N PHE A 17 -6.63 69.51 59.60
CA PHE A 17 -6.30 68.32 60.37
C PHE A 17 -6.57 67.03 59.58
N LEU A 18 -7.76 66.91 58.96
CA LEU A 18 -8.09 65.77 58.07
C LEU A 18 -7.16 65.71 56.86
N GLN A 19 -6.74 66.85 56.31
CA GLN A 19 -5.75 66.93 55.24
C GLN A 19 -4.39 66.39 55.69
N THR A 20 -3.89 66.81 56.87
CA THR A 20 -2.61 66.33 57.42
C THR A 20 -2.66 64.85 57.75
N GLN A 21 -3.77 64.35 58.30
CA GLN A 21 -3.97 62.92 58.55
C GLN A 21 -3.97 62.11 57.25
N LYS A 22 -4.62 62.62 56.19
CA LYS A 22 -4.58 62.01 54.86
C LYS A 22 -3.16 62.00 54.29
N THR A 23 -2.44 63.12 54.35
CA THR A 23 -1.06 63.22 53.87
C THR A 23 -0.11 62.29 54.63
N LEU A 24 -0.31 62.12 55.94
CA LEU A 24 0.45 61.15 56.73
C LEU A 24 0.19 59.73 56.23
N LEU A 25 -1.08 59.32 56.08
CA LEU A 25 -1.44 57.99 55.57
C LEU A 25 -0.89 57.74 54.15
N ASP A 26 -0.95 58.76 53.29
CA ASP A 26 -0.41 58.69 51.93
C ASP A 26 1.13 58.51 51.97
N LEU A 27 1.85 59.24 52.84
CA LEU A 27 3.29 59.09 53.02
C LEU A 27 3.67 57.76 53.67
N GLU A 28 2.88 57.25 54.63
CA GLU A 28 3.08 55.91 55.21
C GLU A 28 2.93 54.84 54.14
N THR A 29 1.92 55.00 53.26
CA THR A 29 1.72 54.11 52.12
C THR A 29 2.88 54.20 51.14
N GLN A 30 3.31 55.40 50.74
CA GLN A 30 4.44 55.60 49.83
C GLN A 30 5.75 55.03 50.37
N VAL A 31 6.03 55.22 51.67
CA VAL A 31 7.21 54.65 52.33
C VAL A 31 7.09 53.13 52.45
N GLY A 32 5.91 52.61 52.78
CA GLY A 32 5.68 51.17 52.89
C GLY A 32 5.72 50.43 51.55
N THR A 33 5.37 51.09 50.45
CA THR A 33 5.35 50.49 49.11
C THR A 33 6.54 50.90 48.25
N GLU A 34 7.32 51.89 48.68
CA GLU A 34 8.44 52.52 47.94
C GLU A 34 8.03 53.15 46.58
N LYS A 35 6.72 53.31 46.36
CA LYS A 35 6.12 53.85 45.13
C LYS A 35 5.44 55.20 45.40
N ARG A 36 5.47 56.11 44.43
CA ARG A 36 4.87 57.47 44.51
C ARG A 36 3.36 57.44 44.63
N THR A 37 2.71 56.46 44.02
CA THR A 37 1.26 56.26 44.06
C THR A 37 0.93 54.79 43.81
N GLN A 38 -0.17 54.33 44.37
CA GLN A 38 -0.72 52.98 44.16
C GLN A 38 -1.62 52.89 42.92
N LEU A 39 -2.00 54.03 42.35
CA LEU A 39 -2.88 54.13 41.20
C LEU A 39 -2.19 54.88 40.08
N TYR A 40 -2.35 54.38 38.84
CA TYR A 40 -1.89 55.06 37.64
C TYR A 40 -2.45 56.48 37.52
N SER A 41 -3.70 56.72 37.94
CA SER A 41 -4.30 58.07 37.96
C SER A 41 -3.51 59.10 38.79
N GLY A 42 -2.69 58.63 39.75
CA GLY A 42 -1.80 59.48 40.54
C GLY A 42 -0.52 59.92 39.83
N LEU A 43 -0.19 59.35 38.66
CA LEU A 43 1.00 59.69 37.86
C LEU A 43 0.71 60.69 36.73
N ALA A 44 -0.54 61.13 36.58
CA ALA A 44 -0.99 62.13 35.59
C ALA A 44 -0.46 61.84 34.16
N SER A 45 0.31 62.77 33.57
CA SER A 45 0.84 62.66 32.20
C SER A 45 1.82 61.51 31.98
N SER A 46 2.44 60.98 33.03
CA SER A 46 3.42 59.89 32.93
C SER A 46 2.77 58.51 32.84
N SER A 47 1.47 58.40 33.17
CA SER A 47 0.73 57.12 33.20
C SER A 47 0.70 56.43 31.83
N GLN A 48 0.44 57.19 30.76
CA GLN A 48 0.42 56.64 29.39
C GLN A 48 1.80 56.13 28.97
N ARG A 49 2.85 56.88 29.32
CA ARG A 49 4.23 56.49 29.03
C ARG A 49 4.62 55.23 29.80
N LEU A 50 4.27 55.17 31.09
CA LEU A 50 4.53 54.01 31.94
C LEU A 50 3.85 52.75 31.39
N LEU A 51 2.54 52.81 31.10
CA LEU A 51 1.80 51.68 30.54
C LEU A 51 2.38 51.21 29.20
N ASN A 52 2.77 52.14 28.32
CA ASN A 52 3.41 51.78 27.05
C ASN A 52 4.76 51.06 27.27
N ILE A 53 5.56 51.53 28.24
CA ILE A 53 6.84 50.91 28.58
C ILE A 53 6.63 49.54 29.22
N GLU A 54 5.68 49.38 30.14
CA GLU A 54 5.34 48.11 30.78
C GLU A 54 4.86 47.08 29.76
N ASN A 55 3.98 47.48 28.82
CA ASN A 55 3.50 46.60 27.75
C ASN A 55 4.63 46.20 26.80
N ALA A 56 5.52 47.14 26.44
CA ALA A 56 6.68 46.85 25.61
C ALA A 56 7.66 45.90 26.33
N LYS A 57 7.95 46.15 27.62
CA LYS A 57 8.76 45.28 28.47
C LYS A 57 8.18 43.87 28.52
N ALA A 58 6.90 43.73 28.85
CA ALA A 58 6.24 42.43 28.93
C ALA A 58 6.28 41.68 27.59
N THR A 59 6.20 42.39 26.47
CA THR A 59 6.33 41.80 25.13
C THR A 59 7.75 41.26 24.89
N LEU A 60 8.78 42.03 25.26
CA LEU A 60 10.19 41.59 25.17
C LEU A 60 10.50 40.42 26.11
N GLU A 61 9.95 40.41 27.33
CA GLU A 61 10.09 39.29 28.27
C GLU A 61 9.52 37.99 27.69
N ARG A 62 8.34 38.05 27.03
CA ARG A 62 7.78 36.89 26.32
C ARG A 62 8.65 36.43 25.16
N PHE A 63 9.18 37.37 24.36
CA PHE A 63 10.12 37.02 23.28
C PHE A 63 11.35 36.30 23.84
N ASN A 64 11.96 36.81 24.91
CA ASN A 64 13.09 36.16 25.55
C ASN A 64 12.75 34.77 26.10
N SER A 65 11.59 34.60 26.73
CA SER A 65 11.14 33.29 27.21
C SER A 65 10.99 32.28 26.06
N ASN A 66 10.36 32.69 24.95
CA ASN A 66 10.23 31.85 23.75
C ASN A 66 11.59 31.57 23.10
N ASN A 67 12.48 32.57 23.06
CA ASN A 67 13.84 32.44 22.52
C ASN A 67 14.69 31.47 23.32
N VAL A 68 14.51 31.39 24.65
CA VAL A 68 15.19 30.38 25.48
C VAL A 68 14.77 28.97 25.09
N GLN A 69 13.47 28.73 24.84
CA GLN A 69 12.97 27.43 24.41
C GLN A 69 13.46 27.08 23.00
N ALA A 70 13.41 28.04 22.07
CA ALA A 70 13.91 27.84 20.72
C ALA A 70 15.43 27.58 20.69
N GLN A 71 16.21 28.26 21.53
CA GLN A 71 17.64 28.00 21.68
C GLN A 71 17.89 26.56 22.13
N LEU A 72 17.18 26.09 23.17
CA LEU A 72 17.32 24.71 23.64
C LEU A 72 17.05 23.70 22.51
N ARG A 73 16.00 23.93 21.71
CA ARG A 73 15.69 23.09 20.55
C ARG A 73 16.81 23.14 19.50
N LEU A 74 17.35 24.32 19.18
CA LEU A 74 18.46 24.46 18.24
C LEU A 74 19.74 23.77 18.75
N ASP A 75 20.03 23.86 20.04
CA ASP A 75 21.20 23.22 20.66
C ASP A 75 21.08 21.69 20.53
N ILE A 76 19.90 21.13 20.86
CA ILE A 76 19.61 19.70 20.71
C ILE A 76 19.70 19.27 19.24
N GLN A 77 19.13 20.06 18.32
CA GLN A 77 19.21 19.78 16.88
C GLN A 77 20.65 19.81 16.40
N THR A 78 21.45 20.79 16.82
CA THR A 78 22.87 20.91 16.47
C THR A 78 23.66 19.69 16.94
N THR A 79 23.51 19.28 18.20
CA THR A 79 24.17 18.08 18.73
C THR A 79 23.75 16.82 17.99
N ALA A 80 22.47 16.67 17.64
CA ALA A 80 22.00 15.53 16.87
C ALA A 80 22.59 15.51 15.45
N VAL A 81 22.64 16.66 14.75
CA VAL A 81 23.27 16.78 13.43
C VAL A 81 24.77 16.49 13.48
N GLU A 82 25.49 16.98 14.50
CA GLU A 82 26.90 16.64 14.74
C GLU A 82 27.10 15.13 14.96
N GLY A 83 26.22 14.50 15.72
CA GLY A 83 26.22 13.04 15.92
C GLY A 83 26.00 12.28 14.61
N VAL A 84 25.06 12.74 13.77
CA VAL A 84 24.80 12.13 12.46
C VAL A 84 26.01 12.32 11.54
N GLN A 85 26.61 13.52 11.52
CA GLN A 85 27.85 13.77 10.78
C GLN A 85 28.97 12.81 11.18
N GLY A 86 29.14 12.58 12.48
CA GLY A 86 30.10 11.62 13.02
C GLY A 86 29.84 10.21 12.51
N ALA A 87 28.60 9.73 12.65
CA ALA A 87 28.22 8.39 12.18
C ALA A 87 28.46 8.19 10.67
N ILE A 88 28.16 9.21 9.85
CA ILE A 88 28.41 9.18 8.40
C ILE A 88 29.90 9.15 8.11
N ARG A 89 30.69 10.01 8.76
CA ARG A 89 32.15 10.07 8.57
C ARG A 89 32.84 8.77 8.98
N ASP A 90 32.47 8.22 10.13
CA ASP A 90 33.03 6.98 10.65
C ASP A 90 32.75 5.81 9.71
N PHE A 91 31.49 5.64 9.26
CA PHE A 91 31.18 4.57 8.31
C PHE A 91 31.83 4.77 6.95
N ARG A 92 31.88 6.01 6.45
CA ARG A 92 32.58 6.34 5.20
C ARG A 92 34.06 5.98 5.28
N GLU A 93 34.74 6.26 6.40
CA GLU A 93 36.13 5.86 6.61
C GLU A 93 36.30 4.34 6.57
N LEU A 94 35.42 3.60 7.25
CA LEU A 94 35.39 2.14 7.21
C LEU A 94 35.15 1.60 5.78
N LEU A 95 34.24 2.22 5.02
CA LEU A 95 33.95 1.82 3.64
C LEU A 95 35.12 2.13 2.69
N MET A 96 35.85 3.23 2.91
CA MET A 96 37.07 3.53 2.18
C MET A 96 38.19 2.53 2.51
N GLU A 97 38.36 2.15 3.77
CA GLU A 97 39.30 1.09 4.16
C GLU A 97 38.90 -0.25 3.53
N PHE A 98 37.61 -0.59 3.56
CA PHE A 98 37.07 -1.78 2.91
C PHE A 98 37.42 -1.80 1.42
N SER A 99 37.14 -0.70 0.71
CA SER A 99 37.39 -0.52 -0.73
C SER A 99 38.86 -0.62 -1.14
N ASN A 100 39.80 -0.36 -0.22
CA ASN A 100 41.24 -0.47 -0.50
C ASN A 100 41.78 -1.90 -0.32
N GLY A 101 40.98 -2.83 0.20
CA GLY A 101 41.33 -4.24 0.34
C GLY A 101 40.60 -5.14 -0.65
N ASP A 102 40.56 -6.45 -0.37
CA ASP A 102 39.85 -7.44 -1.18
C ASP A 102 38.33 -7.39 -0.91
N ALA A 103 37.59 -6.73 -1.78
CA ALA A 103 36.13 -6.55 -1.66
C ALA A 103 35.32 -7.85 -1.91
N THR A 104 35.99 -8.95 -2.25
CA THR A 104 35.36 -10.27 -2.45
C THR A 104 35.51 -11.21 -1.25
N ASP A 105 36.27 -10.80 -0.24
CA ASP A 105 36.49 -11.58 0.98
C ASP A 105 35.20 -11.62 1.84
N PRO A 106 34.60 -12.81 2.07
CA PRO A 106 33.32 -12.91 2.76
C PRO A 106 33.31 -12.30 4.16
N GLU A 107 34.36 -12.54 4.95
CA GLU A 107 34.44 -12.02 6.33
C GLU A 107 34.48 -10.49 6.34
N ARG A 108 35.13 -9.87 5.33
CA ARG A 108 35.19 -8.41 5.20
C ARG A 108 33.85 -7.83 4.76
N VAL A 109 33.15 -8.51 3.84
CA VAL A 109 31.82 -8.10 3.37
C VAL A 109 30.81 -8.12 4.51
N GLU A 110 30.75 -9.21 5.26
CA GLU A 110 29.85 -9.34 6.42
C GLU A 110 30.15 -8.25 7.47
N GLN A 111 31.43 -7.98 7.71
CA GLN A 111 31.85 -6.96 8.68
C GLN A 111 31.41 -5.55 8.23
N ILE A 112 31.63 -5.15 6.97
CA ILE A 112 31.23 -3.83 6.49
C ILE A 112 29.70 -3.67 6.46
N GLN A 113 28.95 -4.74 6.16
CA GLN A 113 27.49 -4.75 6.26
C GLN A 113 27.03 -4.59 7.72
N ALA A 114 27.70 -5.25 8.68
CA ALA A 114 27.43 -5.07 10.10
C ALA A 114 27.77 -3.66 10.62
N ASP A 115 28.82 -3.03 10.07
CA ASP A 115 29.14 -1.62 10.32
C ASP A 115 28.06 -0.69 9.76
N ALA A 116 27.55 -0.94 8.54
CA ALA A 116 26.46 -0.18 7.93
C ALA A 116 25.19 -0.24 8.76
N PHE A 117 24.80 -1.45 9.21
CA PHE A 117 23.65 -1.68 10.07
C PHE A 117 23.75 -0.88 11.38
N ARG A 118 24.91 -0.89 12.04
CA ARG A 118 25.15 -0.14 13.28
C ARG A 118 25.11 1.37 13.06
N ALA A 119 25.68 1.86 11.96
CA ALA A 119 25.64 3.27 11.59
C ALA A 119 24.20 3.74 11.33
N LEU A 120 23.42 2.98 10.56
CA LEU A 120 21.99 3.25 10.32
C LEU A 120 21.19 3.28 11.62
N LYS A 121 21.39 2.32 12.54
CA LYS A 121 20.73 2.32 13.84
C LYS A 121 21.08 3.55 14.69
N ASN A 122 22.35 3.97 14.67
CA ASN A 122 22.77 5.18 15.35
C ASN A 122 22.08 6.43 14.75
N ILE A 123 22.08 6.56 13.42
CA ILE A 123 21.42 7.67 12.71
C ILE A 123 19.91 7.68 13.01
N GLN A 124 19.24 6.53 13.02
CA GLN A 124 17.82 6.43 13.39
C GLN A 124 17.58 7.02 14.78
N ASN A 125 18.39 6.64 15.77
CA ASN A 125 18.24 7.13 17.14
C ASN A 125 18.49 8.64 17.25
N LEU A 126 19.50 9.15 16.53
CA LEU A 126 19.83 10.58 16.53
C LEU A 126 18.73 11.41 15.85
N LEU A 127 18.19 10.95 14.72
CA LEU A 127 17.10 11.64 14.02
C LEU A 127 15.73 11.47 14.72
N ASN A 128 15.61 10.51 15.64
CA ASN A 128 14.48 10.40 16.57
C ASN A 128 14.73 11.12 17.91
N THR A 129 15.67 12.09 17.97
CA THR A 129 15.90 12.87 19.20
C THR A 129 14.67 13.72 19.56
N GLU A 130 14.35 13.73 20.85
CA GLU A 130 13.23 14.45 21.44
C GLU A 130 13.69 15.68 22.23
N ALA A 131 12.94 16.78 22.13
CA ALA A 131 13.05 17.96 22.98
C ALA A 131 11.66 18.32 23.54
N ASP A 132 11.49 18.29 24.87
CA ASP A 132 10.25 18.69 25.55
C ASP A 132 8.97 17.96 25.07
N GLY A 133 9.00 16.62 24.94
CA GLY A 133 7.83 15.86 24.47
C GLY A 133 7.67 15.84 22.94
N ARG A 134 8.63 16.40 22.19
CA ARG A 134 8.51 16.67 20.75
C ARG A 134 9.72 16.20 19.97
N TYR A 135 9.51 15.41 18.93
CA TYR A 135 10.58 15.05 17.99
C TYR A 135 11.04 16.25 17.18
N VAL A 136 12.36 16.49 17.14
CA VAL A 136 12.90 17.73 16.56
C VAL A 136 12.95 17.71 15.03
N PHE A 137 13.04 16.52 14.42
CA PHE A 137 13.17 16.30 12.97
C PHE A 137 11.86 15.85 12.27
N GLY A 138 10.73 15.80 12.99
CA GLY A 138 9.44 15.34 12.45
C GLY A 138 8.59 16.39 11.72
N GLY A 139 9.09 17.61 11.57
CA GLY A 139 8.34 18.72 10.97
C GLY A 139 7.18 19.18 11.89
N GLY A 140 5.96 19.11 11.36
CA GLY A 140 4.71 19.31 12.12
C GLY A 140 4.32 18.10 12.98
N THR A 141 4.81 16.91 12.65
CA THR A 141 4.52 15.66 13.34
C THR A 141 5.47 15.49 14.53
N ILE A 142 5.05 16.00 15.69
CA ILE A 142 5.90 16.08 16.88
C ILE A 142 5.74 14.93 17.88
N ARG A 143 4.69 14.10 17.77
CA ARG A 143 4.34 13.07 18.78
C ARG A 143 4.57 11.63 18.32
N THR A 144 5.15 11.44 17.14
CA THR A 144 5.43 10.14 16.54
C THR A 144 6.89 10.14 16.11
N GLU A 145 7.58 9.02 16.30
CA GLU A 145 8.97 8.86 15.84
C GLU A 145 9.06 9.17 14.33
N PRO A 146 9.86 10.17 13.93
CA PRO A 146 9.89 10.62 12.55
C PRO A 146 10.67 9.69 11.61
N ILE A 147 11.61 8.90 12.13
CA ILE A 147 12.44 7.97 11.36
C ILE A 147 12.15 6.53 11.76
N SER A 148 11.96 5.67 10.79
CA SER A 148 11.80 4.23 11.00
C SER A 148 12.36 3.47 9.81
N PHE A 149 13.52 2.83 10.00
CA PHE A 149 14.18 2.03 8.95
C PHE A 149 13.66 0.60 8.83
N GLY A 150 12.81 0.13 9.75
CA GLY A 150 12.33 -1.26 9.72
C GLY A 150 13.39 -2.32 10.00
N LEU A 151 14.62 -1.92 10.34
CA LEU A 151 15.75 -2.83 10.56
C LEU A 151 15.60 -3.63 11.86
N SER A 152 15.35 -4.93 11.82
CA SER A 152 15.42 -5.82 12.99
C SER A 152 16.76 -6.54 13.08
N SER A 153 17.19 -7.16 11.98
CA SER A 153 18.49 -7.81 11.80
C SER A 153 18.98 -7.61 10.35
N ILE A 154 20.23 -7.97 10.07
CA ILE A 154 20.78 -7.96 8.71
C ILE A 154 20.05 -8.98 7.84
N SER A 155 19.86 -10.21 8.36
CA SER A 155 19.16 -11.28 7.65
C SER A 155 17.71 -10.93 7.32
N ASP A 156 16.96 -10.30 8.23
CA ASP A 156 15.59 -9.85 7.95
C ASP A 156 15.54 -8.75 6.88
N PHE A 157 16.59 -7.92 6.80
CA PHE A 157 16.69 -6.90 5.77
C PHE A 157 17.06 -7.53 4.41
N GLN A 158 18.03 -8.44 4.39
CA GLN A 158 18.52 -9.10 3.17
C GLN A 158 17.51 -10.10 2.59
N SER A 159 16.62 -10.67 3.41
CA SER A 159 15.51 -11.50 2.92
C SER A 159 14.45 -10.69 2.15
N VAL A 160 14.37 -9.38 2.40
CA VAL A 160 13.53 -8.47 1.63
C VAL A 160 14.33 -7.85 0.48
N TYR A 161 15.56 -7.43 0.74
CA TYR A 161 16.45 -6.78 -0.21
C TYR A 161 17.64 -7.68 -0.52
N ASP A 162 17.42 -8.66 -1.40
CA ASP A 162 18.44 -9.62 -1.82
C ASP A 162 19.54 -8.99 -2.68
N GLY A 163 19.32 -7.76 -3.18
CA GLY A 163 20.29 -7.01 -3.98
C GLY A 163 20.36 -7.46 -5.44
N ALA A 164 19.55 -8.42 -5.86
CA ALA A 164 19.41 -8.91 -7.24
C ALA A 164 17.99 -8.66 -7.75
N ARG A 165 17.00 -9.41 -7.23
CA ARG A 165 15.58 -9.35 -7.65
C ARG A 165 14.86 -8.19 -6.98
N VAL A 166 15.13 -8.01 -5.68
CA VAL A 166 14.65 -6.88 -4.90
C VAL A 166 15.84 -6.05 -4.47
N THR A 167 16.00 -4.89 -5.11
CA THR A 167 17.06 -3.94 -4.77
C THR A 167 16.50 -2.82 -3.91
N PHE A 168 17.32 -2.32 -2.98
CA PHE A 168 17.02 -1.10 -2.26
C PHE A 168 16.95 0.10 -3.24
N PRO A 169 16.00 1.05 -3.06
CA PRO A 169 15.85 2.18 -3.98
C PRO A 169 17.15 2.98 -4.16
N THR A 170 17.55 3.18 -5.41
CA THR A 170 18.79 3.89 -5.76
C THR A 170 18.57 5.39 -5.99
N THR A 171 17.34 5.84 -6.21
CA THR A 171 17.00 7.26 -6.37
C THR A 171 16.26 7.77 -5.14
N ARG A 172 16.39 9.08 -4.88
CA ARG A 172 15.67 9.74 -3.78
C ARG A 172 14.16 9.63 -3.93
N GLU A 173 13.64 9.83 -5.14
CA GLU A 173 12.20 9.78 -5.41
C GLU A 173 11.64 8.42 -5.00
N ALA A 174 12.25 7.33 -5.47
CA ALA A 174 11.87 5.97 -5.12
C ALA A 174 12.04 5.64 -3.63
N HIS A 175 13.09 6.16 -2.99
CA HIS A 175 13.35 5.93 -1.56
C HIS A 175 12.34 6.62 -0.63
N LEU A 176 11.71 7.70 -1.11
CA LEU A 176 10.77 8.51 -0.33
C LEU A 176 9.30 8.24 -0.66
N GLU A 177 9.00 7.30 -1.56
CA GLU A 177 7.65 6.89 -1.88
C GLU A 177 6.88 6.43 -0.64
N ASN A 178 5.64 6.92 -0.51
CA ASN A 178 4.74 6.57 0.57
C ASN A 178 3.30 6.60 0.08
N PHE A 179 2.80 5.45 -0.35
CA PHE A 179 1.46 5.31 -0.90
C PHE A 179 0.85 3.95 -0.58
N SER A 180 -0.47 3.87 -0.72
CA SER A 180 -1.22 2.61 -0.70
C SER A 180 -2.37 2.72 -1.70
N ILE A 181 -2.34 1.86 -2.72
CA ILE A 181 -3.31 1.79 -3.80
C ILE A 181 -4.04 0.44 -3.67
N SER A 182 -5.23 0.47 -3.09
CA SER A 182 -6.09 -0.70 -2.89
C SER A 182 -7.32 -0.73 -3.80
N ARG A 183 -7.54 0.35 -4.58
CA ARG A 183 -8.71 0.56 -5.44
C ARG A 183 -8.36 1.44 -6.62
N SER A 184 -9.11 1.30 -7.71
CA SER A 184 -9.02 2.18 -8.89
C SER A 184 -9.29 3.65 -8.53
N SER A 185 -8.46 4.58 -9.01
CA SER A 185 -8.64 6.03 -8.82
C SER A 185 -9.84 6.61 -9.58
N VAL A 186 -10.38 5.88 -10.56
CA VAL A 186 -11.49 6.37 -11.40
C VAL A 186 -12.84 6.08 -10.75
N ASN A 187 -13.03 4.85 -10.28
CA ASN A 187 -14.34 4.32 -9.90
C ASN A 187 -14.34 3.62 -8.53
N LEU A 188 -13.22 3.61 -7.81
CA LEU A 188 -13.05 2.98 -6.49
C LEU A 188 -13.27 1.46 -6.47
N ASP A 189 -13.17 0.78 -7.62
CA ASP A 189 -13.26 -0.67 -7.70
C ASP A 189 -12.08 -1.33 -6.94
N PRO A 190 -12.31 -2.24 -5.98
CA PRO A 190 -11.24 -3.01 -5.35
C PRO A 190 -10.61 -4.05 -6.27
N ALA A 191 -11.29 -4.48 -7.33
CA ALA A 191 -10.78 -5.41 -8.34
C ALA A 191 -10.08 -4.64 -9.49
N HIS A 192 -8.95 -3.99 -9.16
CA HIS A 192 -8.32 -2.98 -10.02
C HIS A 192 -7.00 -3.38 -10.66
N LEU A 193 -6.49 -4.58 -10.38
CA LEU A 193 -5.19 -5.06 -10.86
C LEU A 193 -5.35 -6.26 -11.81
N THR A 194 -4.39 -6.44 -12.71
CA THR A 194 -4.12 -7.73 -13.35
C THR A 194 -2.61 -7.92 -13.42
N PHE A 195 -2.16 -9.15 -13.21
CA PHE A 195 -0.77 -9.55 -13.22
C PHE A 195 -0.47 -10.34 -14.49
N GLU A 196 0.55 -9.89 -15.21
CA GLU A 196 1.03 -10.53 -16.43
C GLU A 196 2.51 -10.86 -16.23
N GLN A 197 2.85 -12.13 -16.40
CA GLN A 197 4.24 -12.54 -16.58
C GLN A 197 4.64 -12.17 -18.02
N THR A 198 5.87 -11.69 -18.25
CA THR A 198 6.32 -11.44 -19.64
C THR A 198 7.20 -12.58 -20.16
N ASP A 199 6.71 -13.26 -21.19
CA ASP A 199 7.20 -14.57 -21.67
C ASP A 199 8.57 -14.59 -22.38
N ALA A 200 9.38 -13.52 -22.31
CA ALA A 200 10.54 -13.35 -23.20
C ALA A 200 11.91 -13.33 -22.49
N GLY A 201 12.05 -13.95 -21.32
CA GLY A 201 13.34 -13.99 -20.59
C GLY A 201 13.87 -12.60 -20.20
N THR A 202 12.98 -11.59 -20.13
CA THR A 202 13.37 -10.19 -19.92
C THR A 202 13.67 -9.85 -18.46
N GLY A 203 13.43 -10.78 -17.53
CA GLY A 203 13.55 -10.55 -16.09
C GLY A 203 12.50 -9.58 -15.55
N LYS A 204 11.31 -9.52 -16.17
CA LYS A 204 10.26 -8.57 -15.83
C LYS A 204 8.88 -9.19 -15.85
N SER A 205 8.01 -8.67 -15.02
CA SER A 205 6.57 -8.96 -15.04
C SER A 205 5.80 -7.66 -14.91
N ARG A 206 4.56 -7.64 -15.35
CA ARG A 206 3.74 -6.43 -15.45
C ARG A 206 2.57 -6.49 -14.48
N ILE A 207 2.32 -5.36 -13.83
CA ILE A 207 1.08 -5.10 -13.11
C ILE A 207 0.32 -4.03 -13.89
N ASN A 208 -0.84 -4.41 -14.43
CA ASN A 208 -1.74 -3.47 -15.09
C ASN A 208 -2.82 -3.01 -14.11
N THR A 209 -3.41 -1.86 -14.41
CA THR A 209 -4.65 -1.41 -13.75
C THR A 209 -5.84 -1.45 -14.70
N THR A 210 -7.03 -1.69 -14.16
CA THR A 210 -8.30 -1.56 -14.87
C THR A 210 -8.76 -0.10 -14.98
N ALA A 211 -8.09 0.82 -14.28
CA ALA A 211 -8.39 2.24 -14.34
C ALA A 211 -8.08 2.80 -15.74
N SER A 212 -9.01 3.54 -16.32
CA SER A 212 -8.82 4.21 -17.62
C SER A 212 -7.94 5.47 -17.55
N SER A 213 -7.37 5.79 -16.39
CA SER A 213 -6.48 6.94 -16.15
C SER A 213 -5.31 6.55 -15.26
N GLY A 214 -4.21 7.30 -15.35
CA GLY A 214 -2.89 6.96 -14.81
C GLY A 214 -2.77 6.72 -13.31
N GLN A 215 -3.28 5.58 -12.85
CA GLN A 215 -3.21 5.06 -11.49
C GLN A 215 -1.78 5.04 -10.95
N PHE A 216 -0.82 4.66 -11.80
CA PHE A 216 0.57 4.48 -11.42
C PHE A 216 1.49 5.64 -11.86
N GLN A 217 0.93 6.72 -12.41
CA GLN A 217 1.72 7.81 -13.00
C GLN A 217 2.69 8.48 -12.02
N ASN A 218 2.39 8.45 -10.72
CA ASN A 218 3.20 9.07 -9.68
C ASN A 218 4.18 8.11 -9.00
N ILE A 219 4.29 6.86 -9.46
CA ILE A 219 5.27 5.91 -8.93
C ILE A 219 6.60 6.15 -9.64
N ALA A 220 7.70 6.26 -8.90
CA ALA A 220 9.03 6.32 -9.48
C ALA A 220 9.58 4.93 -9.88
N ALA A 221 10.33 4.84 -10.97
CA ALA A 221 11.14 3.65 -11.26
C ALA A 221 12.23 3.46 -10.20
N GLY A 222 12.52 2.21 -9.84
CA GLY A 222 13.39 1.83 -8.73
C GLY A 222 12.70 1.76 -7.36
N THR A 223 11.41 2.10 -7.28
CA THR A 223 10.63 1.99 -6.05
C THR A 223 10.47 0.53 -5.65
N THR A 224 10.69 0.23 -4.37
CA THR A 224 10.32 -1.05 -3.80
C THR A 224 8.86 -1.00 -3.36
N ILE A 225 8.03 -1.84 -3.96
CA ILE A 225 6.60 -1.95 -3.65
C ILE A 225 6.30 -3.27 -2.97
N THR A 226 5.29 -3.26 -2.09
CA THR A 226 4.66 -4.46 -1.55
C THR A 226 3.32 -4.65 -2.23
N VAL A 227 3.13 -5.83 -2.81
CA VAL A 227 1.83 -6.33 -3.28
C VAL A 227 1.26 -7.21 -2.18
N SER A 228 -0.01 -6.99 -1.82
CA SER A 228 -0.67 -7.74 -0.74
C SER A 228 -2.17 -7.89 -0.96
N GLY A 229 -2.76 -8.94 -0.40
CA GLY A 229 -4.20 -9.17 -0.45
C GLY A 229 -4.69 -9.57 -1.85
N THR A 230 -3.81 -10.15 -2.67
CA THR A 230 -4.18 -10.80 -3.92
C THR A 230 -4.98 -12.07 -3.66
N VAL A 231 -5.78 -12.50 -4.62
CA VAL A 231 -6.57 -13.74 -4.49
C VAL A 231 -5.64 -14.92 -4.27
N GLY A 232 -5.85 -15.69 -3.21
CA GLY A 232 -4.98 -16.79 -2.80
C GLY A 232 -3.57 -16.37 -2.32
N GLY A 233 -3.26 -15.06 -2.28
CA GLY A 233 -1.94 -14.54 -1.93
C GLY A 233 -0.84 -14.87 -2.95
N LEU A 234 -1.21 -15.29 -4.16
CA LEU A 234 -0.30 -15.85 -5.18
C LEU A 234 0.77 -14.87 -5.65
N ASN A 235 0.41 -13.59 -5.75
CA ASN A 235 1.28 -12.51 -6.21
C ASN A 235 1.64 -11.55 -5.05
N ASP A 236 1.36 -11.95 -3.80
CA ASP A 236 1.76 -11.18 -2.63
C ASP A 236 3.28 -11.28 -2.46
N GLY A 237 3.94 -10.13 -2.26
CA GLY A 237 5.39 -10.08 -2.23
C GLY A 237 5.94 -8.67 -2.32
N VAL A 238 7.27 -8.55 -2.29
CA VAL A 238 7.96 -7.26 -2.37
C VAL A 238 8.74 -7.19 -3.68
N TYR A 239 8.45 -6.22 -4.54
CA TYR A 239 9.04 -6.15 -5.89
C TYR A 239 9.71 -4.79 -6.13
N THR A 240 10.74 -4.76 -6.96
CA THR A 240 11.32 -3.50 -7.45
C THR A 240 10.66 -3.09 -8.77
N VAL A 241 10.11 -1.89 -8.83
CA VAL A 241 9.56 -1.30 -10.06
C VAL A 241 10.71 -1.02 -11.03
N ASP A 242 10.68 -1.61 -12.21
CA ASP A 242 11.66 -1.38 -13.26
C ASP A 242 11.27 -0.19 -14.14
N SER A 243 10.00 -0.13 -14.56
CA SER A 243 9.50 0.96 -15.39
C SER A 243 8.01 1.23 -15.16
N VAL A 244 7.58 2.42 -15.53
CA VAL A 244 6.21 2.89 -15.37
C VAL A 244 5.72 3.40 -16.71
N ASP A 245 4.52 3.00 -17.10
CA ASP A 245 3.87 3.49 -18.31
C ASP A 245 3.78 5.03 -18.29
N PRO A 246 4.10 5.74 -19.39
CA PRO A 246 3.95 7.20 -19.45
C PRO A 246 2.53 7.72 -19.17
N ASN A 247 1.49 6.90 -19.41
CA ASN A 247 0.11 7.23 -19.09
C ASN A 247 -0.34 6.65 -17.73
N GLY A 248 0.53 5.95 -17.00
CA GLY A 248 0.29 5.38 -15.67
C GLY A 248 -0.66 4.19 -15.65
N LEU A 249 -0.84 3.48 -16.76
CA LEU A 249 -1.78 2.34 -16.86
C LEU A 249 -1.18 1.00 -16.43
N TRP A 250 0.13 0.89 -16.40
CA TRP A 250 0.84 -0.31 -15.96
C TRP A 250 2.23 0.05 -15.41
N ILE A 251 2.79 -0.88 -14.65
CA ILE A 251 4.18 -0.87 -14.19
C ILE A 251 4.81 -2.21 -14.52
N ASP A 252 6.05 -2.19 -14.98
CA ASP A 252 6.88 -3.39 -15.05
C ASP A 252 7.70 -3.47 -13.76
N VAL A 253 7.71 -4.64 -13.14
CA VAL A 253 8.51 -4.96 -11.96
C VAL A 253 9.56 -6.00 -12.32
N ARG A 254 10.67 -6.00 -11.59
CA ARG A 254 11.71 -7.01 -11.74
C ARG A 254 11.22 -8.35 -11.21
N THR A 255 11.48 -9.39 -11.99
CA THR A 255 11.19 -10.78 -11.67
C THR A 255 12.30 -11.65 -12.22
N GLU A 256 12.54 -12.81 -11.63
CA GLU A 256 13.55 -13.76 -12.09
C GLU A 256 12.93 -15.15 -12.19
N GLN A 257 13.09 -15.76 -13.36
CA GLN A 257 12.61 -17.10 -13.66
C GLN A 257 13.34 -17.67 -14.88
N LEU A 258 13.42 -18.99 -14.96
CA LEU A 258 13.81 -19.71 -16.16
C LEU A 258 12.74 -19.56 -17.25
N THR A 259 13.14 -19.92 -18.46
CA THR A 259 12.28 -20.14 -19.63
C THR A 259 12.35 -21.60 -20.03
N ASP A 260 11.26 -22.15 -20.56
CA ASP A 260 11.23 -23.54 -20.98
C ASP A 260 12.21 -23.76 -22.13
N GLU A 261 13.20 -24.64 -21.92
CA GLU A 261 14.22 -24.90 -22.92
C GLU A 261 14.70 -26.36 -22.87
N GLY A 262 14.70 -27.02 -24.04
CA GLY A 262 15.04 -28.43 -24.16
C GLY A 262 13.92 -29.38 -23.75
N THR A 263 14.09 -30.65 -24.12
CA THR A 263 13.22 -31.76 -23.69
C THR A 263 14.07 -32.99 -23.42
N THR A 264 13.53 -34.00 -22.75
CA THR A 264 14.25 -35.28 -22.53
C THR A 264 14.69 -35.95 -23.84
N LEU A 265 14.02 -35.67 -24.96
CA LEU A 265 14.35 -36.19 -26.29
C LEU A 265 15.30 -35.27 -27.09
N ALA A 266 15.44 -34.01 -26.68
CA ALA A 266 16.31 -33.01 -27.30
C ALA A 266 16.84 -32.05 -26.21
N PRO A 267 17.80 -32.51 -25.38
CA PRO A 267 18.31 -31.71 -24.26
C PRO A 267 19.23 -30.58 -24.72
N ILE A 268 19.41 -29.60 -23.85
CA ILE A 268 20.33 -28.48 -24.05
C ILE A 268 21.67 -28.81 -23.43
N PHE A 269 22.75 -28.55 -24.15
CA PHE A 269 24.11 -28.65 -23.62
C PHE A 269 24.50 -27.33 -22.97
N ALA A 270 24.47 -27.26 -21.64
CA ALA A 270 24.76 -26.05 -20.86
C ALA A 270 26.08 -26.16 -20.09
N GLU A 271 26.76 -25.03 -19.93
CA GLU A 271 27.94 -24.87 -19.08
C GLU A 271 27.57 -24.05 -17.84
N PHE A 272 27.90 -24.59 -16.66
CA PHE A 272 27.62 -24.02 -15.35
C PHE A 272 28.92 -23.62 -14.69
N THR A 273 29.08 -22.34 -14.36
CA THR A 273 30.24 -21.80 -13.62
C THR A 273 29.80 -21.34 -12.24
N TYR A 274 30.52 -21.71 -11.19
CA TYR A 274 30.14 -21.41 -9.80
C TYR A 274 31.39 -21.27 -8.89
N PRO A 275 31.29 -20.62 -7.72
CA PRO A 275 32.38 -20.53 -6.75
C PRO A 275 32.86 -21.91 -6.32
N ASN A 276 34.17 -22.09 -6.22
CA ASN A 276 34.75 -23.34 -5.76
C ASN A 276 34.38 -23.57 -4.28
N PRO A 277 33.79 -24.72 -3.92
CA PRO A 277 33.37 -24.99 -2.54
C PRO A 277 34.51 -25.04 -1.52
N GLU A 278 35.74 -25.33 -1.95
CA GLU A 278 36.93 -25.37 -1.09
C GLU A 278 37.60 -23.99 -0.94
N ASP A 279 37.47 -23.13 -1.95
CA ASP A 279 38.00 -21.75 -1.95
C ASP A 279 37.15 -20.84 -2.85
N PRO A 280 36.14 -20.15 -2.29
CA PRO A 280 35.15 -19.35 -3.04
C PRO A 280 35.74 -18.22 -3.91
N ARG A 281 37.02 -17.89 -3.74
CA ARG A 281 37.74 -16.90 -4.56
C ARG A 281 38.05 -17.39 -5.97
N PHE A 282 37.95 -18.68 -6.22
CA PHE A 282 38.13 -19.29 -7.54
C PHE A 282 36.81 -19.80 -8.09
N THR A 283 36.65 -19.76 -9.41
CA THR A 283 35.50 -20.35 -10.08
C THR A 283 35.82 -21.75 -10.60
N THR A 284 34.81 -22.62 -10.56
CA THR A 284 34.82 -23.97 -11.15
C THR A 284 33.72 -24.04 -12.21
N ALA A 285 33.88 -24.91 -13.21
CA ALA A 285 32.87 -25.12 -14.24
C ALA A 285 32.59 -26.60 -14.49
N ILE A 286 31.33 -26.92 -14.80
CA ILE A 286 30.88 -28.22 -15.27
C ILE A 286 30.00 -28.04 -16.52
N SER A 287 29.83 -29.10 -17.32
CA SER A 287 28.91 -29.10 -18.45
C SER A 287 28.00 -30.32 -18.39
N ALA A 288 26.72 -30.12 -18.67
CA ALA A 288 25.71 -31.17 -18.63
C ALA A 288 24.68 -30.99 -19.74
N GLU A 289 24.07 -32.10 -20.15
CA GLU A 289 22.83 -32.09 -20.93
C GLU A 289 21.66 -31.94 -19.96
N VAL A 290 20.83 -30.91 -20.14
CA VAL A 290 19.76 -30.52 -19.21
C VAL A 290 18.48 -30.12 -19.94
N THR A 291 17.39 -30.06 -19.19
CA THR A 291 16.14 -29.39 -19.57
C THR A 291 15.82 -28.30 -18.56
N PHE A 292 15.24 -27.20 -19.03
CA PHE A 292 14.80 -26.08 -18.20
C PHE A 292 13.27 -26.10 -18.13
N ASP A 293 12.72 -26.13 -16.92
CA ASP A 293 11.28 -26.00 -16.64
C ASP A 293 11.04 -24.64 -15.96
N ARG A 294 10.35 -23.74 -16.66
CA ARG A 294 10.00 -22.39 -16.17
C ARG A 294 9.06 -22.44 -14.98
N ARG A 295 8.14 -23.43 -14.97
CA ARG A 295 7.04 -23.52 -14.00
C ARG A 295 7.56 -23.93 -12.63
N THR A 296 8.55 -24.80 -12.57
CA THR A 296 9.20 -25.16 -11.30
C THR A 296 10.50 -24.40 -11.06
N ASN A 297 10.98 -23.64 -12.04
CA ASN A 297 12.28 -22.95 -12.00
C ASN A 297 13.42 -23.97 -11.77
N THR A 298 13.29 -25.12 -12.41
CA THR A 298 14.17 -26.29 -12.22
C THR A 298 14.95 -26.56 -13.50
N ILE A 299 16.22 -26.88 -13.31
CA ILE A 299 17.11 -27.39 -14.32
C ILE A 299 17.32 -28.87 -14.03
N THR A 300 16.79 -29.72 -14.90
CA THR A 300 16.87 -31.18 -14.73
C THR A 300 17.95 -31.76 -15.63
N ALA A 301 18.93 -32.43 -15.05
CA ALA A 301 19.97 -33.13 -15.77
C ALA A 301 19.45 -34.44 -16.37
N ILE A 302 19.88 -34.73 -17.60
CA ILE A 302 19.54 -35.99 -18.28
C ILE A 302 20.21 -37.19 -17.60
N ASN A 303 21.42 -37.01 -17.08
CA ASN A 303 22.13 -38.04 -16.33
C ASN A 303 22.09 -37.67 -14.85
N ALA A 304 21.69 -38.63 -14.01
CA ALA A 304 21.70 -38.45 -12.57
C ALA A 304 23.08 -38.02 -12.06
N ASP A 305 23.07 -37.21 -11.01
CA ASP A 305 24.25 -36.67 -10.31
C ASP A 305 25.14 -35.74 -11.16
N ALA A 306 24.74 -35.36 -12.37
CA ALA A 306 25.55 -34.52 -13.25
C ALA A 306 25.74 -33.08 -12.71
N LEU A 307 24.87 -32.62 -11.80
CA LEU A 307 24.90 -31.29 -11.19
C LEU A 307 25.32 -31.32 -9.71
N ASP A 308 25.64 -32.49 -9.13
CA ASP A 308 25.91 -32.70 -7.69
C ASP A 308 27.03 -31.81 -7.12
N ALA A 309 27.96 -31.38 -7.99
CA ALA A 309 29.09 -30.54 -7.59
C ALA A 309 28.72 -29.06 -7.34
N ILE A 310 27.51 -28.61 -7.68
CA ILE A 310 27.04 -27.23 -7.50
C ILE A 310 26.42 -27.07 -6.09
N PRO A 311 26.95 -26.21 -5.20
CA PRO A 311 26.39 -26.05 -3.87
C PRO A 311 25.06 -25.29 -3.83
N GLU A 312 24.16 -25.69 -2.93
CA GLU A 312 22.99 -24.90 -2.54
C GLU A 312 23.41 -23.54 -1.95
N GLY A 313 22.64 -22.49 -2.22
CA GLY A 313 22.89 -21.11 -1.79
C GLY A 313 23.99 -20.40 -2.58
N SER A 314 24.75 -21.10 -3.44
CA SER A 314 25.79 -20.48 -4.26
C SER A 314 25.22 -19.83 -5.52
N VAL A 315 25.96 -18.85 -6.06
CA VAL A 315 25.68 -18.32 -7.41
C VAL A 315 26.18 -19.30 -8.46
N VAL A 316 25.30 -19.60 -9.42
CA VAL A 316 25.63 -20.35 -10.64
C VAL A 316 25.41 -19.47 -11.86
N THR A 317 26.43 -19.36 -12.70
CA THR A 317 26.34 -18.71 -14.02
C THR A 317 26.15 -19.78 -15.10
N ILE A 318 25.05 -19.67 -15.82
CA ILE A 318 24.64 -20.57 -16.90
C ILE A 318 25.02 -19.96 -18.24
N SER A 319 25.61 -20.76 -19.12
CA SER A 319 25.96 -20.36 -20.48
C SER A 319 25.75 -21.51 -21.48
N GLY A 320 25.72 -21.19 -22.78
CA GLY A 320 25.52 -22.18 -23.84
C GLY A 320 24.05 -22.50 -24.15
N THR A 321 23.12 -21.81 -23.50
CA THR A 321 21.67 -21.91 -23.74
C THR A 321 21.19 -20.78 -24.65
N THR A 322 19.94 -20.83 -25.10
CA THR A 322 19.31 -19.79 -25.92
C THR A 322 18.73 -18.71 -25.04
N ASP A 323 17.95 -19.11 -24.03
CA ASP A 323 17.05 -18.21 -23.30
C ASP A 323 17.38 -18.12 -21.80
N ASN A 324 18.24 -19.01 -21.29
CA ASN A 324 18.55 -19.15 -19.85
C ASN A 324 20.00 -18.80 -19.47
N ASN A 325 20.71 -18.02 -20.30
CA ASN A 325 22.06 -17.56 -19.96
C ASN A 325 21.98 -16.43 -18.92
N GLY A 326 22.67 -16.58 -17.80
CA GLY A 326 22.62 -15.61 -16.70
C GLY A 326 23.27 -16.15 -15.43
N SER A 327 23.37 -15.31 -14.40
CA SER A 327 23.69 -15.75 -13.04
C SER A 327 22.40 -15.94 -12.26
N PHE A 328 22.38 -16.95 -11.40
CA PHE A 328 21.23 -17.27 -10.56
C PHE A 328 21.72 -17.78 -9.21
N THR A 329 20.92 -17.61 -8.16
CA THR A 329 21.20 -18.23 -6.86
C THR A 329 20.53 -19.61 -6.78
N VAL A 330 21.29 -20.64 -6.37
CA VAL A 330 20.78 -22.01 -6.25
C VAL A 330 19.94 -22.14 -4.99
N ALA A 331 18.65 -22.45 -5.14
CA ALA A 331 17.74 -22.69 -4.02
C ALA A 331 17.92 -24.10 -3.43
N SER A 332 18.01 -25.12 -4.29
CA SER A 332 18.26 -26.51 -3.87
C SER A 332 18.92 -27.32 -4.98
N ASN A 333 19.64 -28.38 -4.61
CA ASN A 333 20.29 -29.27 -5.57
C ASN A 333 20.34 -30.70 -5.04
N ASP A 334 19.74 -31.64 -5.77
CA ASP A 334 19.86 -33.09 -5.46
C ASP A 334 20.81 -33.83 -6.41
N GLY A 335 21.52 -33.08 -7.27
CA GLY A 335 22.45 -33.58 -8.28
C GLY A 335 21.82 -33.89 -9.63
N THR A 336 20.49 -34.13 -9.67
CA THR A 336 19.73 -34.27 -10.91
C THR A 336 18.92 -33.01 -11.17
N ASP A 337 18.16 -32.54 -10.17
CA ASP A 337 17.34 -31.35 -10.21
C ASP A 337 18.02 -30.21 -9.45
N LEU A 338 18.36 -29.15 -10.18
CA LEU A 338 18.87 -27.90 -9.65
C LEU A 338 17.76 -26.85 -9.71
N VAL A 339 17.24 -26.46 -8.56
CA VAL A 339 16.22 -25.41 -8.45
C VAL A 339 16.93 -24.09 -8.20
N ILE A 340 16.64 -23.08 -9.01
CA ILE A 340 17.12 -21.72 -8.77
C ILE A 340 16.08 -20.91 -7.99
N GLU A 341 16.54 -19.97 -7.19
CA GLU A 341 15.67 -18.98 -6.56
C GLU A 341 14.90 -18.21 -7.64
N SER A 342 13.64 -17.85 -7.35
CA SER A 342 12.84 -17.03 -8.26
C SER A 342 12.00 -16.03 -7.51
N GLN A 343 11.66 -14.98 -8.23
CA GLN A 343 10.59 -14.07 -7.86
C GLN A 343 9.78 -13.82 -9.11
N ARG A 344 8.53 -14.28 -9.14
CA ARG A 344 7.69 -14.19 -10.33
C ARG A 344 6.25 -13.87 -9.98
N PHE A 345 5.49 -13.46 -10.99
CA PHE A 345 4.05 -13.47 -10.90
C PHE A 345 3.47 -14.73 -11.51
N VAL A 346 2.38 -15.17 -10.91
CA VAL A 346 1.41 -16.04 -11.53
C VAL A 346 0.46 -15.17 -12.34
N SER A 347 0.42 -15.37 -13.65
CA SER A 347 -0.48 -14.64 -14.55
C SER A 347 -1.94 -14.91 -14.17
N ASP A 348 -2.75 -13.87 -14.03
CA ASP A 348 -4.16 -13.96 -13.60
C ASP A 348 -5.16 -13.46 -14.65
N GLY A 349 -4.73 -13.34 -15.91
CA GLY A 349 -5.65 -13.12 -17.01
C GLY A 349 -5.63 -11.73 -17.65
N GLY A 350 -4.48 -11.06 -17.68
CA GLY A 350 -4.30 -9.83 -18.46
C GLY A 350 -4.65 -10.01 -19.96
N ALA A 351 -4.66 -8.94 -20.74
CA ALA A 351 -5.26 -8.88 -22.09
C ALA A 351 -4.72 -9.94 -23.09
N ASN A 352 -3.58 -10.55 -22.77
CA ASN A 352 -2.92 -11.59 -23.55
C ASN A 352 -3.00 -13.00 -22.95
N SER A 353 -3.67 -13.23 -21.81
CA SER A 353 -3.86 -14.60 -21.33
C SER A 353 -4.70 -15.33 -22.37
N THR A 354 -4.06 -16.20 -23.14
CA THR A 354 -4.77 -17.11 -24.02
C THR A 354 -5.76 -17.87 -23.16
N LEU A 355 -7.05 -17.75 -23.50
CA LEU A 355 -8.04 -18.74 -23.12
C LEU A 355 -7.49 -20.07 -23.67
N GLU A 356 -6.74 -20.82 -22.86
CA GLU A 356 -6.38 -22.19 -23.19
C GLU A 356 -7.70 -22.94 -23.11
N THR A 357 -8.44 -22.96 -24.21
CA THR A 357 -9.72 -23.65 -24.33
C THR A 357 -9.39 -25.11 -24.52
N LEU A 358 -9.63 -25.93 -23.49
CA LEU A 358 -9.64 -27.37 -23.66
C LEU A 358 -10.97 -27.80 -24.29
N GLY A 359 -11.07 -29.02 -24.81
CA GLY A 359 -12.38 -29.55 -25.19
C GLY A 359 -12.85 -29.09 -26.57
N GLY A 360 -12.25 -29.71 -27.58
CA GLY A 360 -12.76 -29.73 -28.95
C GLY A 360 -12.38 -31.02 -29.66
N ALA A 361 -11.19 -31.59 -29.37
CA ALA A 361 -10.69 -32.84 -29.96
C ALA A 361 -9.89 -33.76 -29.00
N ASN A 362 -9.67 -33.35 -27.74
CA ASN A 362 -8.80 -34.02 -26.76
C ASN A 362 -9.60 -34.37 -25.49
N PRO A 363 -9.62 -35.64 -25.04
CA PRO A 363 -10.37 -36.03 -23.84
C PRO A 363 -9.74 -35.48 -22.54
N LEU A 364 -10.56 -34.90 -21.67
CA LEU A 364 -10.23 -34.62 -20.28
C LEU A 364 -10.58 -35.83 -19.42
N THR A 365 -9.64 -36.29 -18.59
CA THR A 365 -9.86 -37.41 -17.66
C THR A 365 -9.79 -36.92 -16.21
N PHE A 366 -10.85 -37.14 -15.43
CA PHE A 366 -10.89 -36.90 -14.00
C PHE A 366 -10.45 -38.17 -13.26
N SER A 367 -9.46 -38.02 -12.38
CA SER A 367 -8.87 -39.11 -11.63
C SER A 367 -8.85 -38.76 -10.15
N ILE A 368 -9.60 -39.49 -9.33
CA ILE A 368 -9.74 -39.20 -7.89
C ILE A 368 -8.63 -39.90 -7.11
N GLY A 369 -7.94 -39.16 -6.24
CA GLY A 369 -6.97 -39.68 -5.28
C GLY A 369 -5.74 -40.35 -5.88
N THR A 370 -5.34 -39.96 -7.09
CA THR A 370 -4.16 -40.50 -7.78
C THR A 370 -2.92 -39.61 -7.70
N GLY A 371 -3.05 -38.44 -7.06
CA GLY A 371 -1.94 -37.54 -6.75
C GLY A 371 -0.89 -38.17 -5.83
N PRO A 372 0.32 -37.59 -5.77
CA PRO A 372 1.42 -38.06 -4.92
C PRO A 372 1.03 -38.28 -3.44
N ASP A 373 0.13 -37.44 -2.92
CA ASP A 373 -0.39 -37.51 -1.55
C ASP A 373 -1.88 -37.89 -1.51
N GLY A 374 -2.41 -38.44 -2.61
CA GLY A 374 -3.80 -38.86 -2.73
C GLY A 374 -4.75 -37.73 -3.14
N GLU A 375 -4.25 -36.71 -3.83
CA GLU A 375 -5.06 -35.63 -4.39
C GLU A 375 -5.76 -36.01 -5.70
N ASP A 376 -6.77 -35.24 -6.07
CA ASP A 376 -7.50 -35.41 -7.31
C ASP A 376 -6.73 -34.79 -8.49
N GLN A 377 -6.80 -35.43 -9.66
CA GLN A 377 -6.03 -35.07 -10.85
C GLN A 377 -6.93 -34.93 -12.08
N LEU A 378 -6.60 -33.96 -12.92
CA LEU A 378 -7.13 -33.78 -14.26
C LEU A 378 -6.04 -34.09 -15.29
N ILE A 379 -6.33 -34.98 -16.23
CA ILE A 379 -5.35 -35.46 -17.22
C ILE A 379 -5.87 -35.18 -18.62
N ALA A 380 -5.05 -34.57 -19.49
CA ALA A 380 -5.38 -34.45 -20.92
C ALA A 380 -4.16 -34.73 -21.82
N ASN A 381 -4.45 -35.12 -23.06
CA ASN A 381 -3.44 -35.50 -24.06
C ASN A 381 -2.89 -34.27 -24.83
N THR A 382 -1.57 -34.09 -24.74
CA THR A 382 -0.60 -33.24 -25.47
C THR A 382 -0.94 -31.78 -25.88
N ALA A 383 0.03 -30.90 -25.59
CA ALA A 383 0.34 -29.57 -26.15
C ALA A 383 -0.52 -28.34 -25.78
N THR A 384 -1.47 -28.42 -24.85
CA THR A 384 -2.42 -27.32 -24.60
C THR A 384 -2.39 -26.71 -23.20
N PHE A 385 -1.34 -26.97 -22.41
CA PHE A 385 -1.21 -26.47 -21.03
C PHE A 385 0.17 -25.88 -20.68
N GLY A 386 0.99 -25.55 -21.68
CA GLY A 386 2.40 -25.15 -21.46
C GLY A 386 2.55 -23.87 -20.60
N THR A 387 1.45 -23.15 -20.37
CA THR A 387 1.44 -21.93 -19.56
C THR A 387 0.87 -22.09 -18.15
N LEU A 388 0.34 -23.28 -17.81
CA LEU A 388 -0.38 -23.53 -16.56
C LEU A 388 0.60 -23.79 -15.40
N GLU A 389 0.44 -23.08 -14.28
CA GLU A 389 1.35 -23.10 -13.13
C GLU A 389 0.66 -23.46 -11.82
N ALA A 390 1.44 -23.93 -10.85
CA ALA A 390 0.95 -24.18 -9.49
C ALA A 390 0.40 -22.88 -8.87
N GLY A 391 -0.69 -23.01 -8.12
CA GLY A 391 -1.42 -21.90 -7.52
C GLY A 391 -2.42 -21.22 -8.44
N GLN A 392 -2.33 -21.40 -9.77
CA GLN A 392 -3.36 -20.89 -10.68
C GLN A 392 -4.70 -21.56 -10.38
N ARG A 393 -5.77 -20.79 -10.55
CA ARG A 393 -7.12 -21.32 -10.45
C ARG A 393 -7.65 -21.56 -11.84
N ILE A 394 -8.21 -22.74 -12.04
CA ILE A 394 -8.74 -23.21 -13.30
C ILE A 394 -10.24 -23.44 -13.17
N LYS A 395 -11.00 -22.95 -14.13
CA LYS A 395 -12.44 -23.25 -14.20
C LYS A 395 -12.66 -24.39 -15.17
N ILE A 396 -13.32 -25.45 -14.72
CA ILE A 396 -13.77 -26.54 -15.58
C ILE A 396 -15.16 -26.16 -16.11
N ASN A 397 -15.36 -26.20 -17.42
CA ASN A 397 -16.62 -25.90 -18.10
C ASN A 397 -16.88 -26.94 -19.19
N ASN A 398 -18.12 -27.05 -19.67
CA ASN A 398 -18.50 -27.88 -20.82
C ASN A 398 -18.12 -29.37 -20.68
N THR A 399 -17.99 -29.85 -19.43
CA THR A 399 -17.66 -31.25 -19.13
C THR A 399 -18.89 -32.14 -19.03
N ASP A 400 -20.08 -31.56 -18.90
CA ASP A 400 -21.32 -32.29 -18.65
C ASP A 400 -21.26 -33.17 -17.38
N THR A 401 -20.47 -32.75 -16.38
CA THR A 401 -20.31 -33.42 -15.06
C THR A 401 -20.58 -32.46 -13.92
N GLU A 402 -20.59 -32.95 -12.67
CA GLU A 402 -20.63 -32.06 -11.50
C GLU A 402 -19.38 -31.16 -11.39
N ASN A 403 -18.37 -31.36 -12.23
CA ASN A 403 -17.22 -30.46 -12.33
C ASN A 403 -17.51 -29.23 -13.20
N ASP A 404 -18.60 -29.22 -13.97
CA ASP A 404 -18.97 -28.09 -14.83
C ASP A 404 -19.25 -26.83 -14.00
N GLY A 405 -18.54 -25.75 -14.33
CA GLY A 405 -18.57 -24.48 -13.62
C GLY A 405 -17.73 -24.43 -12.33
N LYS A 406 -17.19 -25.54 -11.84
CA LYS A 406 -16.34 -25.57 -10.64
C LYS A 406 -14.97 -24.97 -10.94
N ILE A 407 -14.42 -24.30 -9.94
CA ILE A 407 -13.08 -23.74 -9.97
C ILE A 407 -12.21 -24.59 -9.05
N PHE A 408 -11.04 -24.94 -9.55
CA PHE A 408 -10.06 -25.71 -8.82
C PHE A 408 -8.73 -24.97 -8.77
N THR A 409 -8.02 -25.13 -7.68
CA THR A 409 -6.67 -24.62 -7.47
C THR A 409 -5.69 -25.67 -7.95
N VAL A 410 -4.83 -25.30 -8.89
CA VAL A 410 -3.76 -26.14 -9.39
C VAL A 410 -2.72 -26.28 -8.26
N GLN A 411 -2.48 -27.49 -7.80
CA GLN A 411 -1.39 -27.77 -6.86
C GLN A 411 -0.09 -28.02 -7.62
N SER A 412 -0.14 -28.78 -8.70
CA SER A 412 1.01 -29.02 -9.58
C SER A 412 0.55 -29.37 -10.98
N VAL A 413 1.45 -29.21 -11.95
CA VAL A 413 1.29 -29.66 -13.33
C VAL A 413 2.45 -30.62 -13.62
N ALA A 414 2.24 -31.62 -14.46
CA ALA A 414 3.29 -32.49 -14.94
C ALA A 414 3.06 -32.72 -16.43
N ASP A 415 4.04 -32.38 -17.27
CA ASP A 415 4.00 -32.65 -18.71
C ASP A 415 5.08 -33.69 -19.05
N ASP A 416 4.65 -34.88 -19.47
CA ASP A 416 5.56 -35.96 -19.89
C ASP A 416 5.81 -35.97 -21.42
N GLY A 417 5.35 -34.93 -22.13
CA GLY A 417 5.39 -34.81 -23.59
C GLY A 417 4.29 -35.59 -24.31
N VAL A 418 3.46 -36.35 -23.59
CA VAL A 418 2.31 -37.10 -24.11
C VAL A 418 1.02 -36.65 -23.43
N ASN A 419 1.01 -36.54 -22.10
CA ASN A 419 -0.08 -36.06 -21.28
C ASN A 419 0.37 -34.93 -20.37
N VAL A 420 -0.55 -34.01 -20.13
CA VAL A 420 -0.43 -33.07 -19.03
C VAL A 420 -1.35 -33.51 -17.91
N THR A 421 -0.78 -33.70 -16.73
CA THR A 421 -1.48 -34.03 -15.49
C THR A 421 -1.49 -32.82 -14.59
N ILE A 422 -2.67 -32.32 -14.27
CA ILE A 422 -2.90 -31.25 -13.32
C ILE A 422 -3.33 -31.91 -12.01
N THR A 423 -2.54 -31.79 -10.96
CA THR A 423 -2.94 -32.18 -9.61
C THR A 423 -3.63 -30.99 -8.95
N LEU A 424 -4.80 -31.22 -8.36
CA LEU A 424 -5.62 -30.20 -7.72
C LEU A 424 -5.36 -30.15 -6.22
N ALA A 425 -5.69 -29.03 -5.58
CA ALA A 425 -5.48 -28.86 -4.15
C ALA A 425 -6.20 -29.96 -3.34
N SER A 426 -5.52 -30.47 -2.31
CA SER A 426 -5.97 -31.62 -1.50
C SER A 426 -7.32 -31.46 -0.78
N ASP A 427 -7.81 -30.23 -0.64
CA ASP A 427 -9.11 -29.91 -0.02
C ASP A 427 -10.24 -29.73 -1.03
N GLU A 428 -9.94 -29.81 -2.33
CA GLU A 428 -10.91 -29.76 -3.41
C GLU A 428 -11.16 -31.17 -3.95
N SER A 429 -12.39 -31.44 -4.40
CA SER A 429 -12.75 -32.78 -4.89
C SER A 429 -13.38 -32.72 -6.27
N LEU A 430 -12.82 -33.53 -7.18
CA LEU A 430 -13.40 -33.82 -8.48
C LEU A 430 -14.51 -34.86 -8.33
N ASP A 431 -15.53 -34.68 -9.15
CA ASP A 431 -16.46 -35.74 -9.49
C ASP A 431 -15.91 -36.54 -10.68
N ALA A 432 -15.60 -37.81 -10.49
CA ALA A 432 -15.18 -38.72 -11.56
C ALA A 432 -16.27 -39.74 -11.92
N THR A 433 -17.54 -39.43 -11.62
CA THR A 433 -18.68 -40.27 -12.01
C THR A 433 -18.72 -40.49 -13.53
N VAL A 434 -18.30 -39.48 -14.32
CA VAL A 434 -17.92 -39.64 -15.73
C VAL A 434 -16.42 -39.38 -15.86
N PRO A 435 -15.56 -40.40 -15.84
CA PRO A 435 -14.13 -40.23 -15.64
C PRO A 435 -13.41 -39.63 -16.85
N THR A 436 -13.99 -39.66 -18.05
CA THR A 436 -13.40 -39.05 -19.25
C THR A 436 -14.46 -38.34 -20.08
N VAL A 437 -14.21 -37.09 -20.46
CA VAL A 437 -15.11 -36.22 -21.22
C VAL A 437 -14.41 -35.66 -22.46
N ASN A 438 -15.10 -35.61 -23.60
CA ASN A 438 -14.50 -35.23 -24.89
C ASN A 438 -14.67 -33.73 -25.24
N THR A 439 -15.46 -33.01 -24.46
CA THR A 439 -15.90 -31.62 -24.71
C THR A 439 -15.46 -30.63 -23.62
N GLY A 440 -14.83 -31.12 -22.56
CA GLY A 440 -14.49 -30.31 -21.40
C GLY A 440 -13.46 -29.22 -21.67
N VAL A 441 -13.81 -27.99 -21.29
CA VAL A 441 -13.00 -26.78 -21.37
C VAL A 441 -12.44 -26.46 -19.98
N VAL A 442 -11.13 -26.40 -19.83
CA VAL A 442 -10.51 -25.75 -18.68
C VAL A 442 -10.24 -24.31 -19.09
N SER A 443 -10.35 -23.34 -18.18
CA SER A 443 -10.05 -21.94 -18.47
C SER A 443 -9.16 -21.37 -17.38
N LEU A 444 -8.05 -20.77 -17.82
CA LEU A 444 -7.04 -20.11 -16.97
C LEU A 444 -7.50 -18.75 -16.43
N ASN A 445 -8.33 -18.04 -17.20
CA ASN A 445 -8.84 -16.74 -16.80
C ASN A 445 -10.02 -16.93 -15.84
N THR A 446 -9.71 -17.30 -14.60
CA THR A 446 -10.64 -17.24 -13.48
C THR A 446 -10.84 -15.79 -13.08
N GLN A 447 -11.41 -14.99 -14.00
CA GLN A 447 -12.19 -13.83 -13.56
C GLN A 447 -13.12 -14.34 -12.47
N PRO A 448 -13.28 -13.63 -11.35
CA PRO A 448 -14.06 -14.11 -10.21
C PRO A 448 -15.44 -14.61 -10.65
N PHE A 449 -15.94 -14.07 -11.77
CA PHE A 449 -17.08 -14.61 -12.48
C PHE A 449 -16.93 -14.43 -14.01
N SER A 450 -17.12 -15.51 -14.78
CA SER A 450 -17.35 -15.46 -16.24
C SER A 450 -18.51 -16.39 -16.65
N PHE A 451 -19.48 -15.84 -17.38
CA PHE A 451 -20.68 -16.53 -17.88
C PHE A 451 -20.95 -16.15 -19.32
N ASN A 452 -21.18 -17.14 -20.19
CA ASN A 452 -21.66 -16.94 -21.55
C ASN A 452 -23.06 -17.55 -21.68
N ALA A 453 -24.05 -16.71 -21.97
CA ALA A 453 -25.45 -17.13 -22.13
C ALA A 453 -25.64 -18.12 -23.29
N ALA A 454 -24.78 -18.06 -24.31
CA ALA A 454 -24.88 -18.92 -25.50
C ALA A 454 -24.41 -20.37 -25.26
N GLU A 455 -23.73 -20.65 -24.14
CA GLU A 455 -22.96 -21.89 -23.95
C GLU A 455 -23.65 -22.97 -23.11
N ARG A 456 -24.78 -22.72 -22.42
CA ARG A 456 -25.33 -23.71 -21.46
C ARG A 456 -26.67 -24.30 -21.86
N ASN A 457 -26.69 -25.50 -22.45
CA ASN A 457 -27.92 -26.22 -22.73
C ASN A 457 -28.22 -27.33 -21.68
N PHE A 458 -29.38 -27.34 -20.98
CA PHE A 458 -29.96 -28.36 -20.02
C PHE A 458 -29.31 -29.77 -19.91
N TYR A 459 -29.40 -30.43 -18.73
CA TYR A 459 -29.28 -31.90 -18.64
C TYR A 459 -30.29 -32.52 -17.65
N PHE A 460 -30.80 -33.72 -17.98
CA PHE A 460 -31.63 -34.59 -17.15
C PHE A 460 -30.80 -35.73 -16.54
N ASP A 461 -30.73 -35.84 -15.21
CA ASP A 461 -30.10 -36.96 -14.51
C ASP A 461 -30.90 -38.27 -14.72
N ALA A 462 -30.36 -39.19 -15.53
CA ALA A 462 -30.88 -40.55 -15.65
C ALA A 462 -30.01 -41.56 -14.86
N GLY A 463 -29.73 -41.22 -13.60
CA GLY A 463 -29.08 -42.10 -12.61
C GLY A 463 -30.03 -42.83 -11.65
N ALA A 464 -31.35 -42.81 -11.85
CA ALA A 464 -32.29 -43.57 -11.02
C ALA A 464 -32.97 -44.68 -11.85
N ALA A 465 -32.68 -45.94 -11.50
CA ALA A 465 -33.36 -47.09 -12.08
C ALA A 465 -34.88 -47.01 -11.85
N GLY A 466 -35.60 -46.62 -12.91
CA GLY A 466 -37.04 -46.72 -13.09
C GLY A 466 -37.83 -45.43 -12.87
N ALA A 467 -38.07 -44.65 -13.93
CA ALA A 467 -39.37 -44.02 -14.23
C ALA A 467 -39.40 -43.16 -15.53
N ASP A 468 -38.27 -42.65 -16.04
CA ASP A 468 -38.33 -41.60 -17.07
C ASP A 468 -37.79 -42.05 -18.44
N GLU A 469 -38.64 -41.98 -19.48
CA GLU A 469 -38.36 -42.42 -20.87
C GLU A 469 -38.57 -41.24 -21.85
N VAL A 470 -37.68 -41.11 -22.84
CA VAL A 470 -37.87 -40.21 -24.00
C VAL A 470 -38.48 -41.00 -25.15
N VAL A 471 -39.60 -40.53 -25.68
CA VAL A 471 -40.33 -41.19 -26.76
C VAL A 471 -40.32 -40.32 -28.01
N PHE A 472 -39.56 -40.75 -29.01
CA PHE A 472 -39.55 -40.20 -30.36
C PHE A 472 -40.73 -40.77 -31.14
N THR A 473 -41.53 -39.93 -31.78
CA THR A 473 -42.61 -40.37 -32.68
C THR A 473 -42.51 -39.64 -34.01
N ASP A 474 -42.15 -40.38 -35.05
CA ASP A 474 -42.23 -39.98 -36.46
C ASP A 474 -43.70 -39.96 -36.92
N GLY A 475 -44.20 -38.77 -37.26
CA GLY A 475 -45.57 -38.51 -37.72
C GLY A 475 -45.78 -38.83 -39.20
N GLY A 476 -44.73 -39.28 -39.91
CA GLY A 476 -44.75 -39.61 -41.33
C GLY A 476 -44.89 -38.38 -42.22
N ALA A 477 -46.12 -38.07 -42.64
CA ALA A 477 -46.43 -36.86 -43.41
C ALA A 477 -46.90 -35.68 -42.52
N GLY A 478 -47.10 -35.93 -41.22
CA GLY A 478 -47.36 -34.91 -40.20
C GLY A 478 -46.09 -34.43 -39.51
N GLN A 479 -46.22 -33.54 -38.52
CA GLN A 479 -45.09 -33.10 -37.68
C GLN A 479 -44.67 -34.19 -36.70
N ASP A 480 -43.37 -34.28 -36.46
CA ASP A 480 -42.77 -35.23 -35.53
C ASP A 480 -42.85 -34.70 -34.10
N THR A 481 -42.83 -35.61 -33.13
CA THR A 481 -42.95 -35.25 -31.70
C THR A 481 -41.94 -35.98 -30.84
N ILE A 482 -41.48 -35.32 -29.79
CA ILE A 482 -40.69 -35.90 -28.70
C ILE A 482 -41.51 -35.78 -27.43
N ALA A 483 -41.79 -36.91 -26.78
CA ALA A 483 -42.51 -36.96 -25.52
C ALA A 483 -41.60 -37.40 -24.37
N LEU A 484 -41.86 -36.86 -23.19
CA LEU A 484 -41.14 -37.16 -21.95
C LEU A 484 -42.08 -37.87 -21.00
N THR A 485 -41.60 -38.96 -20.41
CA THR A 485 -42.30 -39.69 -19.36
C THR A 485 -41.66 -39.28 -18.04
N GLY A 486 -42.41 -38.60 -17.14
CA GLY A 486 -41.90 -38.14 -15.84
C GLY A 486 -41.25 -36.76 -15.81
N ALA A 487 -40.98 -36.15 -16.96
CA ALA A 487 -40.48 -34.77 -17.10
C ALA A 487 -41.36 -33.91 -18.01
N THR A 488 -41.17 -32.59 -17.95
CA THR A 488 -41.84 -31.61 -18.81
C THR A 488 -40.81 -30.73 -19.53
N PHE A 489 -41.10 -30.34 -20.77
CA PHE A 489 -40.42 -29.31 -21.55
C PHE A 489 -40.73 -27.93 -20.96
N THR A 490 -40.20 -27.70 -19.77
CA THR A 490 -40.38 -26.48 -19.01
C THR A 490 -39.02 -25.88 -18.66
N ASP A 491 -38.96 -24.56 -18.54
CA ASP A 491 -37.80 -23.88 -17.96
C ASP A 491 -37.58 -24.32 -16.49
N ALA A 492 -36.46 -23.91 -15.90
CA ALA A 492 -36.16 -24.19 -14.48
C ALA A 492 -37.22 -23.62 -13.50
N LYS A 493 -38.16 -22.80 -13.98
CA LYS A 493 -39.27 -22.20 -13.22
C LYS A 493 -40.61 -22.89 -13.50
N GLY A 494 -40.64 -23.96 -14.30
CA GLY A 494 -41.84 -24.72 -14.62
C GLY A 494 -42.73 -24.12 -15.72
N ASN A 495 -42.29 -23.07 -16.42
CA ASN A 495 -43.02 -22.53 -17.57
C ASN A 495 -42.67 -23.33 -18.83
N LEU A 496 -43.66 -23.60 -19.70
CA LEU A 496 -43.39 -24.29 -20.96
C LEU A 496 -42.31 -23.56 -21.77
N LEU A 497 -41.37 -24.31 -22.35
CA LEU A 497 -40.36 -23.72 -23.24
C LEU A 497 -41.07 -23.05 -24.43
N PRO A 498 -40.57 -21.90 -24.91
CA PRO A 498 -41.21 -21.19 -26.01
C PRO A 498 -41.03 -21.92 -27.34
N ALA A 499 -41.96 -21.68 -28.27
CA ALA A 499 -41.80 -22.08 -29.66
C ALA A 499 -40.53 -21.45 -30.27
N GLY A 500 -39.78 -22.23 -31.05
CA GLY A 500 -38.48 -21.87 -31.62
C GLY A 500 -37.28 -22.32 -30.81
N THR A 501 -37.46 -22.81 -29.57
CA THR A 501 -36.37 -23.41 -28.78
C THR A 501 -35.79 -24.61 -29.52
N ARG A 502 -34.46 -24.67 -29.61
CA ARG A 502 -33.75 -25.81 -30.16
C ARG A 502 -33.31 -26.74 -29.03
N ILE A 503 -33.55 -28.03 -29.22
CA ILE A 503 -33.16 -29.11 -28.32
C ILE A 503 -32.25 -30.06 -29.06
N THR A 504 -31.16 -30.47 -28.42
CA THR A 504 -30.28 -31.50 -28.97
C THR A 504 -30.53 -32.80 -28.25
N VAL A 505 -30.61 -33.88 -29.02
CA VAL A 505 -30.76 -35.26 -28.57
C VAL A 505 -29.47 -36.00 -28.85
N SER A 506 -28.94 -36.71 -27.84
CA SER A 506 -27.76 -37.57 -27.98
C SER A 506 -27.90 -38.85 -27.14
N GLY A 507 -27.19 -39.91 -27.54
CA GLY A 507 -27.18 -41.20 -26.82
C GLY A 507 -28.29 -42.16 -27.24
N GLY A 508 -29.05 -41.80 -28.27
CA GLY A 508 -30.14 -42.57 -28.85
C GLY A 508 -29.74 -43.52 -29.98
N THR A 509 -30.60 -44.48 -30.29
CA THR A 509 -30.42 -45.45 -31.39
C THR A 509 -31.08 -44.96 -32.68
N GLY A 510 -30.61 -43.82 -33.20
CA GLY A 510 -30.95 -43.36 -34.56
C GLY A 510 -31.69 -42.03 -34.67
N ASN A 511 -31.99 -41.37 -33.53
CA ASN A 511 -32.62 -40.05 -33.48
C ASN A 511 -31.72 -38.99 -32.82
N ASP A 512 -30.40 -39.20 -32.89
CA ASP A 512 -29.42 -38.21 -32.43
C ASP A 512 -29.39 -37.03 -33.41
N GLY A 513 -29.50 -35.81 -32.89
CA GLY A 513 -29.58 -34.61 -33.71
C GLY A 513 -30.13 -33.39 -32.95
N THR A 514 -30.09 -32.22 -33.60
CA THR A 514 -30.69 -31.00 -33.06
C THR A 514 -32.03 -30.74 -33.74
N TYR A 515 -33.07 -30.57 -32.92
CA TYR A 515 -34.45 -30.40 -33.32
C TYR A 515 -35.01 -29.07 -32.80
N THR A 516 -35.88 -28.45 -33.56
CA THR A 516 -36.50 -27.16 -33.23
C THR A 516 -37.95 -27.38 -32.83
N ILE A 517 -38.32 -26.88 -31.66
CA ILE A 517 -39.66 -26.99 -31.09
C ILE A 517 -40.59 -26.02 -31.83
N ASP A 518 -41.65 -26.53 -32.45
CA ASP A 518 -42.75 -25.73 -33.00
C ASP A 518 -43.77 -25.36 -31.91
N SER A 519 -44.08 -26.32 -31.03
CA SER A 519 -44.98 -26.10 -29.89
C SER A 519 -44.81 -27.17 -28.81
N ILE A 520 -45.25 -26.87 -27.59
CA ILE A 520 -45.28 -27.82 -26.48
C ILE A 520 -46.72 -28.01 -25.99
N SER A 521 -47.07 -29.25 -25.66
CA SER A 521 -48.37 -29.62 -25.12
C SER A 521 -48.67 -28.87 -23.81
N THR A 522 -49.95 -28.69 -23.49
CA THR A 522 -50.38 -27.89 -22.33
C THR A 522 -49.95 -28.49 -20.98
N ASP A 523 -49.70 -29.80 -20.93
CA ASP A 523 -49.14 -30.52 -19.77
C ASP A 523 -47.61 -30.53 -19.76
N GLY A 524 -46.97 -29.96 -20.79
CA GLY A 524 -45.53 -29.84 -20.91
C GLY A 524 -44.81 -31.13 -21.28
N THR A 525 -45.49 -32.26 -21.44
CA THR A 525 -44.82 -33.56 -21.62
C THR A 525 -44.48 -33.88 -23.08
N THR A 526 -44.91 -33.08 -24.05
CA THR A 526 -44.69 -33.38 -25.49
C THR A 526 -44.34 -32.13 -26.27
N ALA A 527 -43.17 -32.15 -26.92
CA ALA A 527 -42.74 -31.15 -27.88
C ALA A 527 -43.05 -31.62 -29.30
N THR A 528 -43.76 -30.79 -30.06
CA THR A 528 -43.94 -30.95 -31.52
C THR A 528 -42.83 -30.21 -32.23
N LEU A 529 -42.19 -30.87 -33.20
CA LEU A 529 -41.07 -30.34 -33.95
C LEU A 529 -41.52 -29.57 -35.20
N VAL A 530 -40.70 -28.64 -35.65
CA VAL A 530 -40.93 -27.96 -36.93
C VAL A 530 -40.81 -28.95 -38.10
N ALA A 531 -41.57 -28.74 -39.17
CA ALA A 531 -41.67 -29.69 -40.29
C ALA A 531 -40.37 -29.92 -41.10
N THR A 532 -39.29 -29.17 -40.81
CA THR A 532 -37.97 -29.38 -41.44
C THR A 532 -37.11 -30.40 -40.68
N ASP A 533 -37.47 -30.70 -39.45
CA ASP A 533 -36.69 -31.56 -38.57
C ASP A 533 -37.40 -32.92 -38.48
N ASN A 534 -36.82 -33.94 -39.10
CA ASN A 534 -37.41 -35.28 -39.22
C ASN A 534 -36.71 -36.28 -38.29
N LEU A 535 -37.49 -37.12 -37.62
CA LEU A 535 -37.04 -38.27 -36.84
C LEU A 535 -36.93 -39.52 -37.73
N ALA A 536 -36.01 -40.42 -37.38
CA ALA A 536 -35.79 -41.65 -38.11
C ALA A 536 -36.80 -42.74 -37.70
N GLY A 537 -37.84 -42.93 -38.52
CA GLY A 537 -38.61 -44.16 -38.67
C GLY A 537 -39.30 -44.75 -37.42
N GLY A 538 -40.59 -44.41 -37.24
CA GLY A 538 -41.50 -45.05 -36.26
C GLY A 538 -41.46 -44.44 -34.86
N THR A 539 -42.16 -45.07 -33.89
CA THR A 539 -42.10 -44.68 -32.47
C THR A 539 -40.95 -45.42 -31.79
N ALA A 540 -39.95 -44.68 -31.28
CA ALA A 540 -38.81 -45.21 -30.53
C ALA A 540 -38.83 -44.68 -29.10
N THR A 541 -38.81 -45.59 -28.13
CA THR A 541 -38.71 -45.27 -26.70
C THR A 541 -37.27 -45.52 -26.26
N GLU A 542 -36.61 -44.48 -25.75
CA GLU A 542 -35.21 -44.52 -25.41
C GLU A 542 -34.99 -44.06 -23.97
N THR A 543 -34.33 -44.94 -23.20
CA THR A 543 -34.08 -44.75 -21.75
C THR A 543 -32.71 -44.11 -21.48
N ALA A 544 -31.91 -43.84 -22.52
CA ALA A 544 -30.56 -43.28 -22.42
C ALA A 544 -30.38 -41.99 -23.26
N ALA A 545 -31.45 -41.48 -23.87
CA ALA A 545 -31.40 -40.28 -24.69
C ALA A 545 -31.38 -39.02 -23.80
N VAL A 546 -30.44 -38.12 -24.08
CA VAL A 546 -30.18 -36.87 -23.36
C VAL A 546 -30.78 -35.68 -24.09
N LEU A 547 -31.42 -34.74 -23.38
CA LEU A 547 -31.98 -33.49 -23.95
C LEU A 547 -31.41 -32.21 -23.27
N ALA A 548 -31.01 -31.21 -24.08
CA ALA A 548 -30.33 -29.97 -23.63
C ALA A 548 -30.86 -28.61 -24.24
N GLY A 549 -31.01 -27.49 -23.47
CA GLY A 549 -31.54 -26.12 -23.84
C GLY A 549 -30.90 -24.83 -23.16
N SER A 550 -30.73 -23.68 -23.84
CA SER A 550 -29.72 -22.58 -23.58
C SER A 550 -29.80 -21.68 -22.32
N GLY A 551 -28.65 -21.16 -21.86
CA GLY A 551 -28.47 -20.25 -20.72
C GLY A 551 -29.04 -18.84 -20.97
N SER A 552 -29.27 -18.06 -19.90
CA SER A 552 -29.89 -16.72 -20.04
C SER A 552 -29.43 -15.67 -19.02
N ILE A 553 -29.59 -14.39 -19.38
CA ILE A 553 -29.40 -13.22 -18.53
C ILE A 553 -30.73 -12.49 -18.45
N THR A 554 -31.24 -12.24 -17.25
CA THR A 554 -32.51 -11.53 -17.03
C THR A 554 -32.29 -10.19 -16.35
N TYR A 555 -32.72 -9.10 -16.97
CA TYR A 555 -32.71 -7.73 -16.45
C TYR A 555 -34.10 -7.35 -15.93
N ALA A 556 -34.16 -6.69 -14.77
CA ALA A 556 -35.39 -6.11 -14.25
C ALA A 556 -35.16 -4.68 -13.76
N ASP A 557 -35.81 -3.73 -14.42
CA ASP A 557 -35.95 -2.32 -14.00
C ASP A 557 -37.05 -2.27 -12.92
N ASN A 558 -36.66 -2.02 -11.68
CA ASN A 558 -37.55 -2.13 -10.51
C ASN A 558 -38.00 -0.76 -9.97
N ASP A 559 -37.89 0.31 -10.78
CA ASP A 559 -38.11 1.68 -10.33
C ASP A 559 -39.42 1.85 -9.51
N PRO A 560 -39.36 2.45 -8.30
CA PRO A 560 -38.25 3.23 -7.73
C PRO A 560 -37.26 2.42 -6.87
N ASP A 561 -37.41 1.10 -6.78
CA ASP A 561 -36.49 0.23 -6.05
C ASP A 561 -35.24 -0.09 -6.91
N ALA A 562 -34.19 -0.64 -6.31
CA ALA A 562 -32.96 -0.92 -7.03
C ALA A 562 -33.13 -2.03 -8.09
N ASP A 563 -32.54 -1.80 -9.25
CA ASP A 563 -32.56 -2.74 -10.38
C ASP A 563 -31.84 -4.05 -10.05
N THR A 564 -32.24 -5.12 -10.75
CA THR A 564 -31.69 -6.46 -10.52
C THR A 564 -31.31 -7.15 -11.82
N ILE A 565 -30.26 -7.98 -11.75
CA ILE A 565 -29.84 -8.87 -12.82
C ILE A 565 -29.80 -10.31 -12.30
N THR A 566 -30.38 -11.25 -13.04
CA THR A 566 -30.46 -12.68 -12.66
C THR A 566 -29.89 -13.57 -13.75
N LEU A 567 -29.16 -14.62 -13.36
CA LEU A 567 -28.47 -15.53 -14.27
C LEU A 567 -29.18 -16.88 -14.35
N GLY A 568 -29.66 -17.24 -15.54
CA GLY A 568 -30.19 -18.55 -15.85
C GLY A 568 -29.06 -19.53 -16.13
N GLY A 569 -28.68 -20.31 -15.11
CA GLY A 569 -27.62 -21.31 -15.21
C GLY A 569 -26.21 -20.79 -14.87
N GLY A 570 -26.08 -19.67 -14.14
CA GLY A 570 -24.81 -19.13 -13.64
C GLY A 570 -24.97 -18.50 -12.25
N TYR A 571 -23.87 -18.10 -11.60
CA TYR A 571 -23.88 -17.53 -10.23
C TYR A 571 -22.89 -16.36 -10.07
N PHE A 572 -23.30 -15.26 -9.44
CA PHE A 572 -22.47 -14.15 -8.96
C PHE A 572 -21.69 -14.54 -7.70
N ARG A 573 -20.73 -15.44 -7.84
CA ARG A 573 -19.86 -15.88 -6.74
C ARG A 573 -18.41 -15.57 -7.04
N ASP A 574 -17.60 -15.45 -6.00
CA ASP A 574 -16.15 -15.44 -6.10
C ASP A 574 -15.61 -16.85 -6.34
N LEU A 575 -14.30 -16.95 -6.48
CA LEU A 575 -13.64 -18.20 -6.80
C LEU A 575 -13.76 -19.24 -5.67
N ASP A 576 -14.01 -18.80 -4.43
CA ASP A 576 -14.20 -19.64 -3.24
C ASP A 576 -15.67 -20.06 -3.05
N GLY A 577 -16.53 -19.75 -4.02
CA GLY A 577 -17.95 -20.08 -4.00
C GLY A 577 -18.78 -19.20 -3.05
N ASN A 578 -18.20 -18.14 -2.48
CA ASN A 578 -18.93 -17.14 -1.73
C ASN A 578 -19.61 -16.17 -2.69
N ASN A 579 -20.70 -15.54 -2.27
CA ASN A 579 -21.31 -14.48 -3.08
C ASN A 579 -20.35 -13.31 -3.29
N LEU A 580 -20.34 -12.75 -4.51
CA LEU A 580 -19.57 -11.54 -4.79
C LEU A 580 -19.96 -10.42 -3.79
N PRO A 581 -18.97 -9.75 -3.18
CA PRO A 581 -19.25 -8.75 -2.16
C PRO A 581 -19.91 -7.50 -2.74
N ALA A 582 -20.60 -6.75 -1.87
CA ALA A 582 -21.12 -5.44 -2.23
C ALA A 582 -19.97 -4.49 -2.66
N GLY A 583 -20.17 -3.77 -3.76
CA GLY A 583 -19.18 -2.90 -4.41
C GLY A 583 -18.47 -3.54 -5.60
N THR A 584 -18.60 -4.86 -5.81
CA THR A 584 -18.04 -5.53 -7.00
C THR A 584 -18.72 -5.01 -8.26
N ARG A 585 -17.92 -4.65 -9.28
CA ARG A 585 -18.45 -4.27 -10.59
C ARG A 585 -18.44 -5.45 -11.57
N VAL A 586 -19.51 -5.58 -12.35
CA VAL A 586 -19.73 -6.66 -13.30
C VAL A 586 -20.08 -6.07 -14.67
N THR A 587 -19.33 -6.46 -15.70
CA THR A 587 -19.50 -6.01 -17.08
C THR A 587 -20.28 -7.05 -17.88
N PHE A 588 -21.33 -6.60 -18.55
CA PHE A 588 -22.15 -7.39 -19.47
C PHE A 588 -21.83 -6.92 -20.89
N ALA A 589 -21.50 -7.84 -21.79
CA ALA A 589 -21.15 -7.54 -23.18
C ALA A 589 -21.92 -8.40 -24.17
N GLY A 590 -22.30 -7.85 -25.32
CA GLY A 590 -23.02 -8.59 -26.38
C GLY A 590 -24.50 -8.84 -26.07
N THR A 591 -25.06 -8.12 -25.10
CA THR A 591 -26.48 -8.14 -24.75
C THR A 591 -27.25 -7.05 -25.52
N THR A 592 -28.56 -7.23 -25.73
CA THR A 592 -29.39 -6.22 -26.42
C THR A 592 -30.22 -5.39 -25.42
N GLY A 593 -30.70 -4.21 -25.83
CA GLY A 593 -31.29 -3.20 -24.95
C GLY A 593 -30.23 -2.18 -24.55
N GLY A 594 -30.49 -0.89 -24.83
CA GLY A 594 -29.44 0.13 -24.96
C GLY A 594 -28.61 0.42 -23.70
N LEU A 595 -29.11 0.01 -22.54
CA LEU A 595 -28.42 0.12 -21.25
C LEU A 595 -27.73 -1.19 -20.82
N ASN A 596 -28.15 -2.35 -21.35
CA ASN A 596 -27.82 -3.67 -20.84
C ASN A 596 -26.37 -4.12 -21.09
N ASP A 597 -25.77 -3.67 -22.20
CA ASP A 597 -24.38 -3.90 -22.59
C ASP A 597 -23.47 -2.86 -21.89
N ASN A 598 -23.27 -3.03 -20.58
CA ASN A 598 -22.64 -2.04 -19.70
C ASN A 598 -22.07 -2.68 -18.42
N THR A 599 -21.38 -1.87 -17.62
CA THR A 599 -20.80 -2.27 -16.32
C THR A 599 -21.65 -1.76 -15.16
N TYR A 600 -22.08 -2.67 -14.30
CA TYR A 600 -22.90 -2.40 -13.12
C TYR A 600 -22.17 -2.69 -11.82
N THR A 601 -22.64 -2.12 -10.71
CA THR A 601 -22.07 -2.27 -9.37
C THR A 601 -23.05 -3.02 -8.48
N ILE A 602 -22.60 -4.12 -7.90
CA ILE A 602 -23.39 -4.98 -7.01
C ILE A 602 -23.58 -4.24 -5.67
N ALA A 603 -24.83 -3.99 -5.28
CA ALA A 603 -25.19 -3.59 -3.92
C ALA A 603 -25.31 -4.82 -2.99
N SER A 604 -25.81 -5.94 -3.51
CA SER A 604 -25.84 -7.23 -2.81
C SER A 604 -26.12 -8.39 -3.77
N VAL A 605 -25.81 -9.62 -3.35
CA VAL A 605 -26.15 -10.85 -4.08
C VAL A 605 -27.06 -11.73 -3.23
N SER A 606 -28.09 -12.32 -3.84
CA SER A 606 -29.03 -13.25 -3.21
C SER A 606 -28.34 -14.49 -2.62
N SER A 607 -28.91 -15.12 -1.61
CA SER A 607 -28.30 -16.26 -0.90
C SER A 607 -28.00 -17.49 -1.77
N ASP A 608 -28.70 -17.64 -2.90
CA ASP A 608 -28.44 -18.68 -3.89
C ASP A 608 -27.33 -18.31 -4.89
N GLY A 609 -26.88 -17.05 -4.89
CA GLY A 609 -25.86 -16.52 -5.78
C GLY A 609 -26.37 -16.13 -7.17
N GLN A 610 -27.66 -16.25 -7.49
CA GLN A 610 -28.15 -16.09 -8.86
C GLN A 610 -28.59 -14.68 -9.22
N THR A 611 -28.93 -13.84 -8.24
CA THR A 611 -29.45 -12.49 -8.46
C THR A 611 -28.56 -11.46 -7.80
N ALA A 612 -28.06 -10.51 -8.59
CA ALA A 612 -27.39 -9.31 -8.12
C ALA A 612 -28.40 -8.16 -8.06
N THR A 613 -28.48 -7.49 -6.91
CA THR A 613 -29.13 -6.17 -6.77
C THR A 613 -28.10 -5.09 -7.02
N LEU A 614 -28.41 -4.12 -7.86
CA LEU A 614 -27.50 -3.04 -8.26
C LEU A 614 -27.57 -1.86 -7.28
N ILE A 615 -26.59 -0.96 -7.35
CA ILE A 615 -26.69 0.32 -6.63
C ILE A 615 -27.74 1.23 -7.31
N PRO A 616 -28.39 2.15 -6.58
CA PRO A 616 -29.46 2.99 -7.14
C PRO A 616 -29.07 3.94 -8.29
N THR A 617 -27.78 4.09 -8.58
CA THR A 617 -27.30 4.92 -9.69
C THR A 617 -27.14 4.16 -11.00
N ASP A 618 -27.19 2.83 -10.95
CA ASP A 618 -27.07 1.95 -12.09
C ASP A 618 -28.48 1.56 -12.57
N ALA A 619 -28.74 1.73 -13.86
CA ALA A 619 -30.04 1.48 -14.48
C ALA A 619 -29.93 0.42 -15.57
N VAL A 620 -30.88 -0.51 -15.61
CA VAL A 620 -31.00 -1.54 -16.65
C VAL A 620 -32.16 -1.25 -17.61
N ASP A 621 -32.21 -1.94 -18.74
CA ASP A 621 -33.30 -1.84 -19.71
C ASP A 621 -34.07 -3.18 -19.77
N ASP A 622 -35.31 -3.20 -19.29
CA ASP A 622 -36.14 -4.40 -19.26
C ASP A 622 -37.03 -4.59 -20.51
N THR A 623 -36.85 -3.78 -21.56
CA THR A 623 -37.67 -3.88 -22.79
C THR A 623 -37.52 -5.23 -23.50
N THR A 624 -36.33 -5.84 -23.37
CA THR A 624 -36.05 -7.24 -23.70
C THR A 624 -35.46 -7.90 -22.45
N PRO A 625 -36.30 -8.33 -21.50
CA PRO A 625 -35.86 -8.60 -20.15
C PRO A 625 -35.02 -9.87 -20.06
N VAL A 626 -35.13 -10.81 -21.01
CA VAL A 626 -34.35 -12.05 -21.03
C VAL A 626 -33.51 -12.10 -22.30
N GLN A 627 -32.20 -12.29 -22.14
CA GLN A 627 -31.23 -12.43 -23.21
C GLN A 627 -30.62 -13.83 -23.19
N THR A 628 -30.48 -14.45 -24.36
CA THR A 628 -29.85 -15.77 -24.54
C THR A 628 -28.47 -15.66 -25.19
N ALA A 629 -27.97 -14.43 -25.33
CA ALA A 629 -26.64 -14.11 -25.85
C ALA A 629 -26.05 -13.00 -24.98
N GLY A 630 -24.74 -13.07 -24.77
CA GLY A 630 -24.00 -12.12 -23.97
C GLY A 630 -23.03 -12.80 -23.01
N THR A 631 -21.94 -12.11 -22.73
CA THR A 631 -20.90 -12.53 -21.79
C THR A 631 -20.93 -11.63 -20.57
N ILE A 632 -20.55 -12.19 -19.42
CA ILE A 632 -20.42 -11.44 -18.18
C ILE A 632 -19.02 -11.64 -17.64
N SER A 633 -18.37 -10.57 -17.20
CA SER A 633 -17.04 -10.62 -16.58
C SER A 633 -16.92 -9.62 -15.44
N VAL A 634 -16.00 -9.90 -14.51
CA VAL A 634 -15.45 -8.89 -13.59
C VAL A 634 -14.12 -8.43 -14.18
N GLY A 635 -13.73 -7.17 -13.96
CA GLY A 635 -12.65 -6.53 -14.75
C GLY A 635 -11.22 -6.72 -14.25
N GLY A 636 -10.97 -7.39 -13.12
CA GLY A 636 -9.64 -7.52 -12.51
C GLY A 636 -9.64 -8.29 -11.18
N THR A 637 -8.49 -8.34 -10.50
CA THR A 637 -8.31 -8.97 -9.20
C THR A 637 -8.19 -7.95 -8.06
N VAL A 638 -8.52 -8.38 -6.84
CA VAL A 638 -8.32 -7.57 -5.62
C VAL A 638 -6.84 -7.56 -5.27
N GLY A 639 -6.33 -6.41 -4.83
CA GLY A 639 -4.94 -6.31 -4.35
C GLY A 639 -4.57 -4.90 -3.95
N THR A 640 -3.61 -4.79 -3.03
CA THR A 640 -3.04 -3.53 -2.58
C THR A 640 -1.58 -3.44 -3.00
N ILE A 641 -1.23 -2.36 -3.69
CA ILE A 641 0.17 -1.99 -3.95
C ILE A 641 0.54 -0.85 -3.01
N SER A 642 1.62 -0.98 -2.26
CA SER A 642 2.07 0.06 -1.34
C SER A 642 3.58 0.22 -1.34
N ALA A 643 4.05 1.43 -1.02
CA ALA A 643 5.43 1.72 -0.70
C ALA A 643 5.47 2.48 0.63
N THR A 644 6.54 2.29 1.41
CA THR A 644 6.70 2.94 2.73
C THR A 644 8.02 3.69 2.77
N SER A 645 7.96 4.99 3.05
CA SER A 645 9.16 5.81 3.30
C SER A 645 9.73 5.56 4.69
N TYR A 646 11.05 5.70 4.83
CA TYR A 646 11.69 5.74 6.14
C TYR A 646 11.23 6.95 6.99
N TYR A 647 10.79 8.02 6.34
CA TYR A 647 10.36 9.26 6.97
C TYR A 647 8.85 9.25 7.21
N LYS A 648 8.45 9.30 8.48
CA LYS A 648 7.05 9.30 8.95
C LYS A 648 6.57 10.69 9.41
N GLY A 649 7.44 11.70 9.29
CA GLY A 649 7.08 13.09 9.59
C GLY A 649 6.39 13.77 8.41
N ASP A 650 6.36 15.11 8.44
CA ASP A 650 5.83 15.93 7.36
C ASP A 650 6.77 17.08 7.01
N THR A 651 6.49 17.75 5.89
CA THR A 651 7.30 18.88 5.40
C THR A 651 6.89 20.24 5.97
N SER A 652 6.03 20.27 6.99
CA SER A 652 5.57 21.52 7.59
C SER A 652 6.68 22.15 8.41
N THR A 653 7.08 23.37 8.04
CA THR A 653 8.07 24.14 8.79
C THR A 653 7.42 24.95 9.89
N GLN A 654 8.11 25.11 11.03
CA GLN A 654 7.65 25.95 12.14
C GLN A 654 8.40 27.28 12.12
N ILE A 655 7.67 28.40 12.11
CA ILE A 655 8.27 29.74 12.18
C ILE A 655 8.45 30.14 13.64
N HIS A 656 9.69 30.45 14.02
CA HIS A 656 10.01 31.06 15.30
C HIS A 656 10.24 32.55 15.16
N ARG A 657 9.48 33.35 15.91
CA ARG A 657 9.65 34.81 15.97
C ARG A 657 10.62 35.17 17.08
N VAL A 658 11.82 35.61 16.68
CA VAL A 658 12.88 35.99 17.62
C VAL A 658 12.63 37.39 18.21
N SER A 659 12.02 38.27 17.42
CA SER A 659 11.58 39.61 17.82
C SER A 659 10.35 40.03 17.00
N GLU A 660 9.94 41.29 17.11
CA GLU A 660 8.87 41.81 16.25
C GLU A 660 9.25 41.84 14.76
N ALA A 661 10.54 42.06 14.46
CA ALA A 661 11.04 42.27 13.10
C ALA A 661 11.80 41.07 12.51
N GLN A 662 12.14 40.07 13.33
CA GLN A 662 12.96 38.94 12.92
C GLN A 662 12.33 37.60 13.30
N SER A 663 12.42 36.66 12.37
CA SER A 663 12.00 35.27 12.52
C SER A 663 12.88 34.36 11.69
N PHE A 664 12.88 33.08 12.01
CA PHE A 664 13.48 32.02 11.18
C PHE A 664 12.58 30.77 11.21
N GLU A 665 12.83 29.85 10.29
CA GLU A 665 12.08 28.59 10.18
C GLU A 665 12.88 27.41 10.75
N PHE A 666 12.18 26.46 11.37
CA PHE A 666 12.69 25.12 11.63
C PHE A 666 12.36 24.23 10.44
N ASP A 667 13.24 24.22 9.45
CA ASP A 667 13.11 23.54 8.15
C ASP A 667 13.94 22.26 8.04
N ILE A 668 14.93 22.05 8.92
CA ILE A 668 15.73 20.82 8.96
C ILE A 668 14.87 19.70 9.56
N THR A 669 14.51 18.74 8.71
CA THR A 669 13.67 17.58 9.02
C THR A 669 14.37 16.29 8.62
N GLY A 670 13.84 15.13 9.03
CA GLY A 670 14.42 13.83 8.71
C GLY A 670 14.43 13.48 7.22
N ILE A 671 13.65 14.21 6.40
CA ILE A 671 13.63 14.07 4.94
C ILE A 671 14.70 14.93 4.25
N ASP A 672 15.49 15.73 4.97
CA ASP A 672 16.52 16.59 4.38
C ASP A 672 17.45 15.79 3.43
N PRO A 673 17.76 16.30 2.21
CA PRO A 673 18.58 15.58 1.24
C PRO A 673 19.93 15.10 1.78
N ALA A 674 20.54 15.83 2.71
CA ALA A 674 21.81 15.42 3.31
C ALA A 674 21.68 14.11 4.10
N PHE A 675 20.63 13.95 4.91
CA PHE A 675 20.41 12.72 5.65
C PHE A 675 20.04 11.58 4.72
N GLU A 676 19.12 11.84 3.80
CA GLU A 676 18.59 10.82 2.90
C GLU A 676 19.67 10.20 2.01
N LYS A 677 20.57 11.01 1.42
CA LYS A 677 21.69 10.50 0.62
C LYS A 677 22.58 9.55 1.41
N ALA A 678 22.97 9.96 2.62
CA ALA A 678 23.83 9.13 3.47
C ALA A 678 23.13 7.83 3.90
N ILE A 679 21.84 7.93 4.28
CA ILE A 679 21.01 6.78 4.64
C ILE A 679 20.91 5.81 3.46
N ARG A 680 20.56 6.31 2.26
CA ARG A 680 20.48 5.51 1.03
C ARG A 680 21.81 4.84 0.71
N GLY A 681 22.93 5.57 0.78
CA GLY A 681 24.27 5.01 0.60
C GLY A 681 24.57 3.83 1.54
N MET A 682 24.26 3.97 2.83
CA MET A 682 24.45 2.87 3.79
C MET A 682 23.56 1.66 3.51
N PHE A 683 22.30 1.87 3.10
CA PHE A 683 21.41 0.78 2.72
C PHE A 683 21.87 0.04 1.46
N LEU A 684 22.48 0.75 0.48
CA LEU A 684 23.04 0.11 -0.71
C LEU A 684 24.14 -0.91 -0.36
N ILE A 685 24.90 -0.68 0.71
CA ILE A 685 25.92 -1.61 1.20
C ILE A 685 25.29 -2.80 1.94
N LEU A 686 24.18 -2.57 2.65
CA LEU A 686 23.56 -3.57 3.53
C LEU A 686 22.83 -4.69 2.77
N GLN A 687 22.31 -4.42 1.58
CA GLN A 687 21.52 -5.39 0.79
C GLN A 687 22.36 -6.53 0.20
N GLY A 688 21.71 -7.69 0.09
CA GLY A 688 22.26 -8.94 -0.42
C GLY A 688 23.24 -9.65 0.52
N GLU A 689 23.01 -10.95 0.69
CA GLU A 689 23.87 -11.83 1.47
C GLU A 689 25.16 -12.14 0.69
N THR A 690 26.28 -12.21 1.40
CA THR A 690 27.58 -12.54 0.82
C THR A 690 27.56 -13.87 0.07
N GLY A 691 28.11 -13.91 -1.15
CA GLY A 691 28.16 -15.14 -1.95
C GLY A 691 26.88 -15.48 -2.71
N THR A 692 25.82 -14.68 -2.54
CA THR A 692 24.62 -14.70 -3.39
C THR A 692 24.76 -13.72 -4.55
N GLU A 693 23.84 -13.78 -5.53
CA GLU A 693 23.91 -12.94 -6.73
C GLU A 693 23.87 -11.44 -6.41
N GLY A 694 23.05 -11.06 -5.44
CA GLY A 694 22.92 -9.67 -5.01
C GLY A 694 23.89 -9.27 -3.89
N GLY A 695 24.81 -10.16 -3.49
CA GLY A 695 25.86 -9.92 -2.51
C GLY A 695 26.81 -8.78 -2.91
N LEU A 696 27.42 -8.12 -1.92
CA LEU A 696 28.35 -6.99 -2.16
C LEU A 696 29.65 -7.42 -2.85
N ASP A 697 30.07 -8.65 -2.62
CA ASP A 697 31.18 -9.30 -3.30
C ASP A 697 31.00 -9.36 -4.82
N GLN A 698 29.75 -9.52 -5.28
CA GLN A 698 29.38 -9.56 -6.70
C GLN A 698 29.05 -8.18 -7.27
N ASN A 699 28.62 -7.23 -6.43
CA ASN A 699 28.11 -5.91 -6.83
C ASN A 699 28.94 -4.76 -6.24
N GLN A 700 30.25 -4.76 -6.54
CA GLN A 700 31.23 -3.85 -5.95
C GLN A 700 31.06 -2.37 -6.37
N ASN A 701 30.34 -2.08 -7.46
CA ASN A 701 30.01 -0.71 -7.87
C ASN A 701 29.25 0.05 -6.76
N ARG A 702 28.45 -0.66 -5.95
CA ARG A 702 27.73 -0.09 -4.80
C ARG A 702 28.64 0.59 -3.79
N ILE A 703 29.90 0.17 -3.70
CA ILE A 703 30.91 0.78 -2.81
C ILE A 703 31.17 2.23 -3.24
N SER A 704 31.49 2.45 -4.51
CA SER A 704 31.74 3.81 -5.04
C SER A 704 30.48 4.68 -5.07
N GLU A 705 29.32 4.08 -5.32
CA GLU A 705 28.03 4.78 -5.34
C GLU A 705 27.65 5.25 -3.92
N SER A 706 27.84 4.40 -2.92
CA SER A 706 27.64 4.73 -1.50
C SER A 706 28.62 5.81 -1.03
N LEU A 707 29.91 5.69 -1.37
CA LEU A 707 30.91 6.71 -1.04
C LEU A 707 30.56 8.07 -1.65
N TYR A 708 30.09 8.09 -2.90
CA TYR A 708 29.62 9.30 -3.55
C TYR A 708 28.47 9.97 -2.76
N LEU A 709 27.44 9.19 -2.39
CA LEU A 709 26.28 9.71 -1.67
C LEU A 709 26.68 10.24 -0.28
N MET A 710 27.63 9.61 0.40
CA MET A 710 28.15 10.08 1.68
C MET A 710 29.01 11.34 1.55
N ASP A 711 29.82 11.44 0.50
CA ASP A 711 30.57 12.65 0.19
C ASP A 711 29.64 13.83 -0.08
N ASP A 712 28.62 13.62 -0.92
CA ASP A 712 27.62 14.63 -1.26
C ASP A 712 26.71 15.00 -0.08
N ALA A 713 26.46 14.06 0.84
CA ALA A 713 25.79 14.35 2.10
C ALA A 713 26.64 15.21 3.04
N LEU A 714 27.97 15.05 3.05
CA LEU A 714 28.86 15.72 3.99
C LEU A 714 29.35 17.10 3.52
N ASP A 715 29.66 17.26 2.23
CA ASP A 715 30.39 18.41 1.67
C ASP A 715 29.67 19.01 0.46
N ARG A 716 29.74 20.34 0.33
CA ARG A 716 29.17 21.14 -0.75
C ARG A 716 29.89 20.99 -2.11
N THR A 717 31.07 20.36 -2.16
CA THR A 717 32.00 20.42 -3.30
C THR A 717 32.23 19.09 -4.03
N ASN A 718 31.25 18.19 -4.02
CA ASN A 718 31.32 16.97 -4.82
C ASN A 718 31.11 17.27 -6.33
N ASN A 719 32.21 17.28 -7.09
CA ASN A 719 32.19 17.54 -8.54
C ASN A 719 32.13 16.26 -9.38
N GLN A 720 32.01 15.08 -8.75
CA GLN A 720 31.82 13.84 -9.50
C GLN A 720 30.37 13.78 -10.03
N PRO A 721 30.14 13.19 -11.22
CA PRO A 721 28.78 12.94 -11.69
C PRO A 721 28.02 12.03 -10.72
N PRO A 722 26.78 12.38 -10.34
CA PRO A 722 25.96 11.50 -9.51
C PRO A 722 25.70 10.14 -10.18
N PRO A 723 25.72 9.02 -9.42
CA PRO A 723 25.51 7.68 -9.96
C PRO A 723 24.05 7.42 -10.39
N PHE A 724 23.07 8.08 -9.77
CA PHE A 724 21.64 7.78 -9.94
C PHE A 724 20.82 8.96 -10.49
N GLY A 725 21.47 9.85 -11.25
CA GLY A 725 20.84 11.07 -11.74
C GLY A 725 20.96 12.24 -10.75
N ALA A 726 20.30 13.36 -11.05
CA ALA A 726 20.48 14.58 -10.29
C ALA A 726 20.01 14.42 -8.83
N GLU A 727 20.91 14.69 -7.90
CA GLU A 727 20.62 14.73 -6.46
C GLU A 727 20.14 16.14 -6.04
N LEU A 728 19.30 16.21 -5.01
CA LEU A 728 18.84 17.51 -4.49
C LEU A 728 19.93 18.21 -3.67
N ASP A 729 19.96 19.54 -3.73
CA ASP A 729 20.87 20.36 -2.95
C ASP A 729 20.55 20.27 -1.44
N SER A 730 21.53 19.82 -0.64
CA SER A 730 21.68 19.99 0.81
C SER A 730 22.83 19.10 1.27
N ASN A 731 23.56 19.53 2.29
CA ASN A 731 24.65 18.79 2.93
C ASN A 731 24.75 19.16 4.42
N ILE A 732 25.44 18.32 5.20
CA ILE A 732 25.56 18.47 6.65
C ILE A 732 26.34 19.74 7.03
N GLU A 733 27.36 20.12 6.25
CA GLU A 733 28.12 21.35 6.50
C GLU A 733 27.21 22.59 6.41
N GLU A 734 26.37 22.69 5.38
CA GLU A 734 25.42 23.78 5.20
C GLU A 734 24.37 23.82 6.30
N MET A 735 23.83 22.67 6.70
CA MET A 735 22.91 22.59 7.84
C MET A 735 23.54 23.10 9.14
N GLN A 736 24.80 22.75 9.41
CA GLN A 736 25.53 23.25 10.59
C GLN A 736 25.74 24.77 10.52
N ILE A 737 26.03 25.33 9.35
CA ILE A 737 26.14 26.78 9.15
C ILE A 737 24.80 27.47 9.44
N ILE A 738 23.69 26.92 8.92
CA ILE A 738 22.34 27.46 9.12
C ILE A 738 21.96 27.44 10.61
N LEU A 739 22.19 26.31 11.30
CA LEU A 739 21.94 26.18 12.74
C LEU A 739 22.80 27.14 13.56
N GLY A 740 24.08 27.29 13.20
CA GLY A 740 24.99 28.25 13.83
C GLY A 740 24.50 29.69 13.69
N TYR A 741 24.08 30.10 12.48
CA TYR A 741 23.51 31.43 12.24
C TYR A 741 22.24 31.67 13.08
N ARG A 742 21.33 30.69 13.14
CA ARG A 742 20.09 30.77 13.94
C ARG A 742 20.39 30.90 15.44
N SER A 743 21.36 30.14 15.94
CA SER A 743 21.83 30.23 17.33
C SER A 743 22.41 31.61 17.67
N VAL A 744 23.25 32.17 16.78
CA VAL A 744 23.79 33.53 16.96
C VAL A 744 22.67 34.57 16.93
N LEU A 745 21.74 34.47 15.97
CA LEU A 745 20.59 35.37 15.86
C LEU A 745 19.75 35.41 17.14
N ILE A 746 19.44 34.25 17.72
CA ILE A 746 18.71 34.18 18.99
C ILE A 746 19.51 34.84 20.12
N ASN A 747 20.80 34.53 20.23
CA ASN A 747 21.64 35.07 21.31
C ASN A 747 21.77 36.59 21.23
N ASP A 748 21.97 37.14 20.04
CA ASP A 748 22.03 38.59 19.82
C ASP A 748 20.70 39.27 20.18
N MET A 749 19.57 38.67 19.81
CA MET A 749 18.25 39.22 20.14
C MET A 749 17.89 39.09 21.62
N LYS A 750 18.24 38.00 22.27
CA LYS A 750 18.09 37.87 23.73
C LYS A 750 18.84 38.97 24.46
N LYS A 751 20.11 39.19 24.09
CA LYS A 751 20.95 40.24 24.68
C LYS A 751 20.40 41.63 24.41
N SER A 752 20.00 41.92 23.17
CA SER A 752 19.39 43.21 22.82
C SER A 752 18.11 43.48 23.62
N ASN A 753 17.25 42.47 23.75
CA ASN A 753 16.03 42.56 24.55
C ASN A 753 16.34 42.79 26.03
N GLU A 754 17.33 42.11 26.60
CA GLU A 754 17.77 42.28 28.01
C GLU A 754 18.26 43.71 28.29
N GLU A 755 19.02 44.30 27.36
CA GLU A 755 19.48 45.69 27.46
C GLU A 755 18.30 46.69 27.42
N ILE A 756 17.33 46.46 26.53
CA ILE A 756 16.14 47.31 26.42
C ILE A 756 15.24 47.14 27.65
N ILE A 757 15.02 45.91 28.13
CA ILE A 757 14.28 45.61 29.36
C ILE A 757 14.91 46.34 30.55
N SER A 758 16.24 46.27 30.69
CA SER A 758 16.96 46.98 31.77
C SER A 758 16.77 48.51 31.68
N SER A 759 16.78 49.07 30.47
CA SER A 759 16.48 50.50 30.24
C SER A 759 15.04 50.87 30.60
N PHE A 760 14.08 49.98 30.29
CA PHE A 760 12.68 50.13 30.68
C PHE A 760 12.49 50.02 32.18
N GLU A 761 13.17 49.11 32.87
CA GLU A 761 13.14 49.01 34.34
C GLU A 761 13.66 50.28 35.01
N ASN A 762 14.77 50.82 34.53
CA ASN A 762 15.30 52.10 35.01
C ASN A 762 14.30 53.25 34.76
N SER A 763 13.63 53.25 33.61
CA SER A 763 12.61 54.26 33.29
C SER A 763 11.35 54.13 34.15
N ILE A 764 10.92 52.89 34.45
CA ILE A 764 9.80 52.59 35.35
C ILE A 764 10.15 53.06 36.76
N SER A 765 11.31 52.66 37.28
CA SER A 765 11.82 53.09 38.59
C SER A 765 11.85 54.62 38.72
N ALA A 766 12.38 55.33 37.72
CA ALA A 766 12.42 56.81 37.74
C ALA A 766 11.03 57.48 37.76
N ILE A 767 10.01 56.83 37.18
CA ILE A 767 8.62 57.31 37.17
C ILE A 767 7.93 56.97 38.48
N GLU A 768 8.05 55.73 38.94
CA GLU A 768 7.23 55.17 40.01
C GLU A 768 7.85 55.29 41.40
N ASP A 769 9.17 55.24 41.52
CA ASP A 769 9.81 55.10 42.84
C ASP A 769 9.93 56.45 43.55
N ILE A 770 9.79 56.42 44.87
CA ILE A 770 10.06 57.58 45.74
C ILE A 770 11.54 57.67 46.07
N ASP A 771 12.01 58.86 46.44
CA ASP A 771 13.25 59.02 47.21
C ASP A 771 12.94 58.67 48.68
N PRO A 772 13.44 57.54 49.21
CA PRO A 772 13.09 57.08 50.55
C PRO A 772 13.50 58.08 51.63
N LEU A 773 14.66 58.73 51.47
CA LEU A 773 15.16 59.68 52.45
C LEU A 773 14.27 60.92 52.51
N GLN A 774 13.87 61.45 51.34
CA GLN A 774 12.97 62.58 51.27
C GLN A 774 11.58 62.24 51.81
N ALA A 775 11.04 61.06 51.45
CA ALA A 775 9.72 60.62 51.88
C ALA A 775 9.65 60.40 53.40
N ILE A 776 10.64 59.72 53.99
CA ILE A 776 10.75 59.51 55.45
C ILE A 776 10.89 60.86 56.18
N THR A 777 11.68 61.78 55.64
CA THR A 777 11.84 63.11 56.24
C THR A 777 10.51 63.87 56.27
N LYS A 778 9.75 63.85 55.16
CA LYS A 778 8.41 64.47 55.09
C LYS A 778 7.41 63.75 55.99
N LEU A 779 7.48 62.43 56.08
CA LEU A 779 6.62 61.62 56.94
C LEU A 779 6.80 62.02 58.41
N LEU A 780 8.05 62.06 58.89
CA LEU A 780 8.39 62.45 60.26
C LEU A 780 7.99 63.90 60.57
N ASP A 781 8.18 64.82 59.62
CA ASP A 781 7.76 66.22 59.78
C ASP A 781 6.23 66.37 59.84
N THR A 782 5.52 65.60 59.00
CA THR A 782 4.04 65.55 58.98
C THR A 782 3.50 64.93 60.27
N GLN A 783 4.14 63.88 60.79
CA GLN A 783 3.79 63.24 62.07
C GLN A 783 3.92 64.24 63.24
N ARG A 784 5.04 64.96 63.31
CA ARG A 784 5.25 66.03 64.31
C ARG A 784 4.23 67.16 64.17
N THR A 785 3.91 67.55 62.94
CA THR A 785 2.89 68.58 62.66
C THR A 785 1.49 68.12 63.08
N LEU A 786 1.17 66.84 62.90
CA LEU A 786 -0.09 66.25 63.33
C LEU A 786 -0.18 66.20 64.87
N GLU A 787 0.88 65.79 65.57
CA GLU A 787 0.97 65.82 67.03
C GLU A 787 0.78 67.24 67.59
N ALA A 788 1.45 68.24 67.00
CA ALA A 788 1.28 69.65 67.37
C ALA A 788 -0.14 70.17 67.08
N SER A 789 -0.77 69.70 66.00
CA SER A 789 -2.16 70.02 65.65
C SER A 789 -3.14 69.40 66.65
N TYR A 790 -2.92 68.16 67.11
CA TYR A 790 -3.71 67.53 68.17
C TYR A 790 -3.61 68.30 69.49
N GLN A 791 -2.40 68.74 69.88
CA GLN A 791 -2.19 69.55 71.08
C GLN A 791 -2.90 70.91 70.98
N THR A 792 -2.83 71.55 69.80
CA THR A 792 -3.49 72.84 69.55
C THR A 792 -5.02 72.68 69.53
N PHE A 793 -5.54 71.64 68.89
CA PHE A 793 -6.97 71.32 68.88
C PHE A 793 -7.49 71.02 70.29
N ALA A 794 -6.75 70.23 71.08
CA ALA A 794 -7.07 69.97 72.49
C ALA A 794 -7.13 71.28 73.31
N ARG A 795 -6.19 72.20 73.08
CA ARG A 795 -6.13 73.52 73.75
C ARG A 795 -7.29 74.44 73.33
N VAL A 796 -7.67 74.44 72.05
CA VAL A 796 -8.85 75.17 71.54
C VAL A 796 -10.16 74.56 72.06
N ARG A 797 -10.25 73.24 72.20
CA ARG A 797 -11.42 72.55 72.80
C ARG A 797 -11.52 72.75 74.33
N GLN A 798 -10.39 73.00 74.99
CA GLN A 798 -10.32 73.36 76.42
C GLN A 798 -10.65 74.83 76.70
N LEU A 799 -10.60 75.71 75.69
CA LEU A 799 -11.16 77.07 75.74
C LEU A 799 -12.70 77.01 75.66
N SER A 800 -13.32 76.34 76.61
CA SER A 800 -14.72 76.55 76.95
C SER A 800 -14.83 77.86 77.74
N LEU A 801 -15.82 78.70 77.44
CA LEU A 801 -16.10 79.96 78.14
C LEU A 801 -16.19 79.77 79.68
N THR A 802 -16.44 78.55 80.14
CA THR A 802 -16.49 78.16 81.56
C THR A 802 -15.15 78.14 82.29
N ASN A 803 -14.00 78.15 81.58
CA ASN A 803 -12.66 78.16 82.20
C ASN A 803 -11.91 79.49 82.06
N PHE A 804 -12.49 80.50 81.38
CA PHE A 804 -11.87 81.83 81.22
C PHE A 804 -12.51 82.90 82.12
N ILE A 805 -13.57 82.55 82.85
CA ILE A 805 -14.15 83.34 83.94
C ILE A 805 -13.80 82.60 85.22
#